data_AF-A0A9C8TY60-F1
#
_entry.id   AF-A0A9C8TY60-F1
#
_cell.length_a   1.000
_cell.length_b   1.000
_cell.length_c   1.000
_cell.angle_alpha   90.00
_cell.angle_beta   90.00
_cell.angle_gamma   90.00
#
_symmetry.space_group_name_H-M   'P 1'
#
loop_
_entity.id
_entity.type
_entity.pdbx_description
1 polymer ?
#
loop_
_entity_poly.entity_id
_entity_poly.type
_entity_poly.pdbx_seq_one_letter_code
_entity_poly.pdbx_strand_id
1 'polypeptide(L)'
;MRAIGHDVAVNASMRVRLCIIVAAVAAAVPASPADGQWWRSAWKARRIVAVENPKPTGLPGDDVAVVTMPTAGLTRPDGRDIRVVTPRGKLTAHRVLMTGPGDVIRIAFALRPGVTNYHIYFANRNPPDDPEELDIRRGVLQETWVLPGGRFGTLAQVRAVFEQAEMLIGRGFRTRIFQGYNPFGPQQRLATIFTAYFVAPESGPYTFCTSSQNASFLVVDGKRVVSNGGRHRPQTTASKQGRIELTKGLHRLTFYHVSPDGAPIVVAAWQPPDGKRIWPMAPGAFAPVFRARAGALEEYDRSVTLDIAAVHAGEGFLAGRYIQRYTFTASAIGPVRTKPRWQWSFGDGTKGEGERVDHVYLMPGEYTLTLTAQTHSGRRTRSMRLAVERPWDQVTQNKLDRLKDVVTIVAAYDLAALQTDSLGLAMVLFERTDKGDLLLQAGPEFAARDSAAGEVVQRAMAPYVKALLAGGQADQAAKMLASAAQMADSADARAMLLTRAGRVRLDELGQVEAARELFDHVLKRYGSEGSLTGVRGAHLGIGDIWRIRGDSAKARAAYKTATPAKAIRPGQQAFRAGDFARHVESYLRSGDLWAAREYLQRWADAMPADKLNGAWSLLMVKTLMLQGRHEAAAAEAETLVAINPASPQGALVLMLAANAYHRLGRTEKVVETLKTIIAMYPESTYAAEAIEKLNAP
;
A
#
# COMPACT_ATOMS: atom_id res chain seq x y z
N MET A 1 -9.44 35.22 -52.92
CA MET A 1 -9.86 35.98 -51.72
C MET A 1 -11.29 35.57 -51.39
N ARG A 2 -11.50 35.06 -50.16
CA ARG A 2 -12.70 35.05 -49.27
C ARG A 2 -14.09 34.70 -49.82
N ALA A 3 -15.05 34.18 -49.06
CA ALA A 3 -15.19 33.40 -47.79
C ALA A 3 -16.73 33.32 -47.58
N ILE A 4 -17.35 32.15 -47.37
CA ILE A 4 -17.93 31.61 -46.10
C ILE A 4 -18.87 32.62 -45.37
N GLY A 5 -20.09 32.31 -44.92
CA GLY A 5 -20.86 31.06 -44.79
C GLY A 5 -21.92 31.21 -43.66
N HIS A 6 -23.08 30.56 -43.84
CA HIS A 6 -24.33 30.68 -43.07
C HIS A 6 -24.50 29.64 -41.93
N ASP A 7 -25.08 30.11 -40.83
CA ASP A 7 -26.31 29.70 -40.11
C ASP A 7 -26.87 28.25 -39.99
N VAL A 8 -27.27 27.97 -38.72
CA VAL A 8 -28.55 27.43 -38.19
C VAL A 8 -28.86 25.91 -38.18
N ALA A 9 -28.77 25.37 -36.94
CA ALA A 9 -29.71 24.60 -36.10
C ALA A 9 -30.51 23.32 -36.53
N VAL A 10 -30.64 22.47 -35.50
CA VAL A 10 -31.61 21.38 -35.17
C VAL A 10 -31.36 19.97 -35.74
N ASN A 11 -31.07 18.98 -34.89
CA ASN A 11 -31.99 17.88 -34.46
C ASN A 11 -31.25 16.67 -33.83
N ALA A 12 -31.97 15.91 -33.00
CA ALA A 12 -31.51 14.70 -32.32
C ALA A 12 -31.23 13.51 -33.27
N SER A 13 -30.15 12.75 -33.03
CA SER A 13 -30.06 11.28 -33.15
C SER A 13 -28.60 10.77 -33.11
N MET A 14 -28.37 9.72 -32.31
CA MET A 14 -27.57 8.53 -32.63
C MET A 14 -26.05 8.68 -32.96
N ARG A 15 -25.19 8.06 -32.14
CA ARG A 15 -24.39 6.87 -32.55
C ARG A 15 -23.34 6.48 -31.49
N VAL A 16 -23.59 5.35 -30.84
CA VAL A 16 -22.55 4.39 -30.45
C VAL A 16 -21.81 3.94 -31.71
N ARG A 17 -20.46 4.02 -31.70
CA ARG A 17 -19.50 3.19 -32.45
C ARG A 17 -18.08 3.57 -31.95
N LEU A 18 -17.42 2.71 -31.17
CA LEU A 18 -16.65 1.52 -31.57
C LEU A 18 -15.28 1.86 -32.19
N CYS A 19 -14.24 1.41 -31.48
CA CYS A 19 -12.89 1.03 -31.94
C CYS A 19 -12.00 2.04 -32.67
N ILE A 20 -10.89 2.41 -32.00
CA ILE A 20 -9.55 2.18 -32.57
C ILE A 20 -8.73 1.44 -31.51
N ILE A 21 -8.98 0.13 -31.40
CA ILE A 21 -7.89 -0.78 -31.03
C ILE A 21 -7.03 -0.85 -32.28
N VAL A 22 -5.78 -0.39 -32.19
CA VAL A 22 -4.77 -0.78 -33.19
C VAL A 22 -4.58 -2.27 -33.00
N ALA A 23 -5.38 -3.05 -33.74
CA ALA A 23 -5.01 -4.40 -34.10
C ALA A 23 -3.65 -4.28 -34.78
N ALA A 24 -2.62 -4.83 -34.15
CA ALA A 24 -1.41 -5.14 -34.87
C ALA A 24 -1.83 -6.12 -35.98
N VAL A 25 -2.03 -5.60 -37.19
CA VAL A 25 -2.07 -6.41 -38.39
C VAL A 25 -0.77 -7.18 -38.37
N ALA A 26 -0.87 -8.49 -38.13
CA ALA A 26 0.19 -9.42 -38.41
C ALA A 26 0.42 -9.38 -39.92
N ALA A 27 1.23 -8.43 -40.38
CA ALA A 27 1.89 -8.56 -41.65
C ALA A 27 2.75 -9.82 -41.50
N ALA A 28 2.34 -10.90 -42.16
CA ALA A 28 3.17 -12.06 -42.35
C ALA A 28 4.43 -11.57 -43.06
N VAL A 29 5.49 -11.33 -42.29
CA VAL A 29 6.83 -11.13 -42.82
C VAL A 29 7.20 -12.47 -43.47
N PRO A 30 7.55 -12.51 -44.76
CA PRO A 30 7.99 -13.75 -45.37
C PRO A 30 9.23 -14.23 -44.61
N ALA A 31 9.18 -15.46 -44.10
CA ALA A 31 10.33 -16.11 -43.47
C ALA A 31 11.50 -16.06 -44.47
N SER A 32 12.53 -15.29 -44.13
CA SER A 32 13.72 -15.14 -44.97
C SER A 32 14.70 -16.26 -44.67
N PRO A 33 15.47 -16.79 -45.64
CA PRO A 33 16.15 -18.09 -45.53
C PRO A 33 17.40 -18.11 -44.62
N ALA A 34 17.56 -17.17 -43.70
CA ALA A 34 18.65 -17.15 -42.71
C ALA A 34 18.22 -17.69 -41.33
N ASP A 35 16.93 -18.04 -41.16
CA ASP A 35 16.32 -18.53 -39.91
C ASP A 35 16.89 -19.86 -39.37
N GLY A 36 17.91 -20.47 -40.00
CA GLY A 36 18.33 -21.84 -39.69
C GLY A 36 19.46 -22.03 -38.68
N GLN A 37 20.31 -21.03 -38.39
CA GLN A 37 21.52 -21.26 -37.59
C GLN A 37 21.31 -21.11 -36.08
N TRP A 38 20.61 -20.04 -35.66
CA TRP A 38 20.34 -19.76 -34.24
C TRP A 38 19.11 -20.50 -33.73
N TRP A 39 18.09 -20.62 -34.58
CA TRP A 39 16.84 -21.33 -34.32
C TRP A 39 17.05 -22.84 -34.53
N ARG A 40 18.02 -23.48 -33.84
CA ARG A 40 18.23 -24.96 -33.81
C ARG A 40 18.80 -25.46 -32.46
N SER A 41 18.19 -26.58 -32.00
CA SER A 41 18.32 -27.45 -30.81
C SER A 41 18.58 -26.86 -29.41
N ALA A 42 19.47 -25.88 -29.26
CA ALA A 42 19.84 -25.33 -27.95
C ALA A 42 19.09 -24.03 -27.59
N TRP A 43 18.76 -23.18 -28.57
CA TRP A 43 18.03 -21.92 -28.37
C TRP A 43 16.55 -22.11 -28.67
N LYS A 44 15.76 -22.35 -27.64
CA LYS A 44 14.38 -22.84 -27.79
C LYS A 44 13.31 -21.76 -27.82
N ALA A 45 13.66 -20.50 -27.52
CA ALA A 45 12.71 -19.38 -27.51
C ALA A 45 13.30 -18.13 -28.15
N ARG A 46 12.44 -17.31 -28.77
CA ARG A 46 12.81 -15.96 -29.23
C ARG A 46 11.67 -14.97 -29.11
N ARG A 47 12.02 -13.69 -29.17
CA ARG A 47 11.09 -12.59 -29.47
C ARG A 47 11.66 -11.73 -30.59
N ILE A 48 10.80 -11.30 -31.51
CA ILE A 48 11.12 -10.25 -32.49
C ILE A 48 11.06 -8.91 -31.77
N VAL A 49 12.09 -8.08 -31.91
CA VAL A 49 12.21 -6.79 -31.23
C VAL A 49 12.33 -5.68 -32.27
N ALA A 50 11.40 -4.73 -32.22
CA ALA A 50 11.35 -3.59 -33.13
C ALA A 50 11.87 -2.33 -32.43
N VAL A 51 12.85 -1.65 -33.04
CA VAL A 51 13.44 -0.40 -32.55
C VAL A 51 12.61 0.78 -33.02
N GLU A 52 12.23 1.66 -32.10
CA GLU A 52 11.40 2.84 -32.38
C GLU A 52 12.24 3.97 -32.98
N ASN A 53 11.97 4.31 -34.25
CA ASN A 53 12.54 5.46 -34.96
C ASN A 53 14.07 5.64 -34.81
N PRO A 54 14.89 4.60 -35.06
CA PRO A 54 16.32 4.72 -34.91
C PRO A 54 16.89 5.73 -35.91
N LYS A 55 17.74 6.65 -35.42
CA LYS A 55 18.46 7.63 -36.24
C LYS A 55 19.94 7.60 -35.87
N PRO A 56 20.87 7.45 -36.83
CA PRO A 56 22.29 7.49 -36.53
C PRO A 56 22.66 8.78 -35.80
N THR A 57 23.37 8.67 -34.67
CA THR A 57 23.75 9.85 -33.87
C THR A 57 25.05 10.49 -34.36
N GLY A 58 25.92 9.72 -35.04
CA GLY A 58 27.26 10.15 -35.42
C GLY A 58 28.23 10.33 -34.25
N LEU A 59 27.83 9.95 -33.03
CA LEU A 59 28.69 10.02 -31.84
C LEU A 59 29.67 8.84 -31.80
N PRO A 60 30.85 8.98 -31.18
CA PRO A 60 31.79 7.88 -31.01
C PRO A 60 31.16 6.64 -30.33
N GLY A 61 31.47 5.45 -30.84
CA GLY A 61 30.90 4.17 -30.39
C GLY A 61 29.54 3.84 -31.02
N ASP A 62 29.02 2.65 -30.72
CA ASP A 62 27.74 2.19 -31.27
C ASP A 62 26.54 3.00 -30.74
N ASP A 63 25.53 3.17 -31.60
CA ASP A 63 24.20 3.57 -31.15
C ASP A 63 23.53 2.41 -30.42
N VAL A 64 22.80 2.71 -29.36
CA VAL A 64 22.29 1.69 -28.43
C VAL A 64 20.78 1.75 -28.39
N ALA A 65 20.14 0.58 -28.48
CA ALA A 65 18.74 0.41 -28.10
C ALA A 65 18.61 -0.39 -26.80
N VAL A 66 17.51 -0.16 -26.09
CA VAL A 66 17.13 -0.91 -24.89
C VAL A 66 15.74 -1.51 -25.06
N VAL A 67 15.59 -2.76 -24.64
CA VAL A 67 14.30 -3.46 -24.53
C VAL A 67 14.14 -4.01 -23.12
N THR A 68 12.90 -3.99 -22.60
CA THR A 68 12.49 -4.77 -21.44
C THR A 68 11.38 -5.71 -21.90
N MET A 69 11.53 -7.01 -21.65
CA MET A 69 10.61 -8.02 -22.16
C MET A 69 10.41 -9.18 -21.18
N PRO A 70 9.21 -9.77 -21.12
CA PRO A 70 8.98 -10.98 -20.36
C PRO A 70 9.63 -12.19 -21.05
N THR A 71 10.26 -13.06 -20.27
CA THR A 71 10.95 -14.27 -20.73
C THR A 71 10.16 -15.54 -20.43
N ALA A 72 9.02 -15.39 -19.76
CA ALA A 72 8.11 -16.49 -19.40
C ALA A 72 8.80 -17.64 -18.64
N GLY A 73 9.79 -17.29 -17.81
CA GLY A 73 10.56 -18.21 -16.98
C GLY A 73 11.56 -19.08 -17.74
N LEU A 74 11.80 -18.79 -19.02
CA LEU A 74 12.64 -19.61 -19.88
C LEU A 74 14.11 -19.18 -19.88
N THR A 75 14.40 -17.92 -19.55
CA THR A 75 15.76 -17.38 -19.46
C THR A 75 16.44 -17.83 -18.18
N ARG A 76 17.77 -18.03 -18.23
CA ARG A 76 18.57 -18.33 -17.05
C ARG A 76 18.57 -17.16 -16.06
N PRO A 77 18.68 -17.41 -14.74
CA PRO A 77 18.77 -16.33 -13.76
C PRO A 77 19.95 -15.37 -14.01
N ASP A 78 21.05 -15.87 -14.57
CA ASP A 78 22.24 -15.08 -14.92
C ASP A 78 22.13 -14.34 -16.26
N GLY A 79 21.08 -14.60 -17.06
CA GLY A 79 20.87 -14.01 -18.38
C GLY A 79 21.92 -14.38 -19.43
N ARG A 80 22.80 -15.36 -19.17
CA ARG A 80 23.89 -15.73 -20.11
C ARG A 80 23.37 -16.39 -21.40
N ASP A 81 22.13 -16.88 -21.38
CA ASP A 81 21.42 -17.41 -22.53
C ASP A 81 20.68 -16.32 -23.30
N ILE A 82 21.30 -15.18 -23.55
CA ILE A 82 20.72 -14.12 -24.38
C ILE A 82 21.59 -13.91 -25.61
N ARG A 83 20.97 -13.83 -26.78
CA ARG A 83 21.66 -13.44 -28.02
C ARG A 83 20.80 -12.51 -28.84
N VAL A 84 21.37 -11.37 -29.23
CA VAL A 84 20.72 -10.39 -30.09
C VAL A 84 21.26 -10.54 -31.51
N VAL A 85 20.36 -10.85 -32.45
CA VAL A 85 20.73 -11.23 -33.80
C VAL A 85 19.93 -10.39 -34.79
N THR A 86 20.57 -9.94 -35.86
CA THR A 86 19.86 -9.27 -36.96
C THR A 86 19.00 -10.27 -37.73
N PRO A 87 18.02 -9.84 -38.56
CA PRO A 87 17.18 -10.76 -39.34
C PRO A 87 17.99 -11.62 -40.33
N ARG A 88 19.21 -11.19 -40.68
CA ARG A 88 20.15 -11.94 -41.53
C ARG A 88 21.06 -12.90 -40.75
N GLY A 89 20.81 -13.14 -39.46
CA GLY A 89 21.58 -14.09 -38.65
C GLY A 89 22.88 -13.56 -38.04
N LYS A 90 23.21 -12.27 -38.23
CA LYS A 90 24.44 -11.67 -37.68
C LYS A 90 24.27 -11.32 -36.19
N LEU A 91 25.19 -11.80 -35.35
CA LEU A 91 25.24 -11.46 -33.92
C LEU A 91 25.56 -9.98 -33.70
N THR A 92 24.99 -9.42 -32.65
CA THR A 92 25.13 -8.01 -32.27
C THR A 92 25.59 -7.93 -30.82
N ALA A 93 26.59 -7.09 -30.56
CA ALA A 93 27.08 -6.81 -29.22
C ALA A 93 25.91 -6.34 -28.34
N HIS A 94 25.82 -6.92 -27.14
CA HIS A 94 24.74 -6.63 -26.23
C HIS A 94 25.22 -6.73 -24.79
N ARG A 95 24.37 -6.27 -23.88
CA ARG A 95 24.60 -6.35 -22.44
C ARG A 95 23.27 -6.59 -21.75
N VAL A 96 23.21 -7.66 -20.96
CA VAL A 96 22.10 -7.89 -20.04
C VAL A 96 22.25 -6.90 -18.90
N LEU A 97 21.32 -5.95 -18.81
CA LEU A 97 21.33 -4.94 -17.76
C LEU A 97 20.77 -5.50 -16.45
N MET A 98 19.69 -6.28 -16.52
CA MET A 98 19.00 -6.85 -15.37
C MET A 98 18.20 -8.08 -15.78
N THR A 99 18.25 -9.13 -14.97
CA THR A 99 17.27 -10.22 -14.91
C THR A 99 16.38 -10.01 -13.69
N GLY A 100 15.07 -10.00 -13.90
CA GLY A 100 14.07 -9.72 -12.87
C GLY A 100 13.88 -8.22 -12.54
N PRO A 101 13.05 -7.93 -11.51
CA PRO A 101 12.29 -8.90 -10.71
C PRO A 101 11.21 -9.62 -11.53
N GLY A 102 10.77 -10.81 -11.08
CA GLY A 102 9.96 -11.72 -11.89
C GLY A 102 10.70 -12.27 -13.13
N ASP A 103 9.94 -12.76 -14.11
CA ASP A 103 10.50 -13.32 -15.36
C ASP A 103 10.59 -12.25 -16.46
N VAL A 104 11.28 -11.16 -16.13
CA VAL A 104 11.55 -10.03 -17.03
C VAL A 104 13.04 -9.91 -17.27
N ILE A 105 13.45 -9.50 -18.46
CA ILE A 105 14.84 -9.14 -18.75
C ILE A 105 14.93 -7.77 -19.39
N ARG A 106 15.99 -7.04 -19.05
CA ARG A 106 16.37 -5.78 -19.69
C ARG A 106 17.71 -5.91 -20.40
N ILE A 107 17.74 -5.58 -21.69
CA ILE A 107 18.91 -5.77 -22.56
C ILE A 107 19.19 -4.46 -23.29
N ALA A 108 20.46 -4.06 -23.30
CA ALA A 108 20.98 -3.04 -24.20
C ALA A 108 21.72 -3.72 -25.36
N PHE A 109 21.57 -3.23 -26.58
CA PHE A 109 22.24 -3.81 -27.76
C PHE A 109 22.63 -2.73 -28.78
N ALA A 110 23.72 -2.99 -29.51
CA ALA A 110 24.19 -2.13 -30.58
C ALA A 110 23.22 -2.10 -31.75
N LEU A 111 23.02 -0.93 -32.35
CA LEU A 111 22.24 -0.80 -33.58
C LEU A 111 23.14 -0.99 -34.80
N ARG A 112 22.58 -1.65 -35.83
CA ARG A 112 23.22 -1.82 -37.13
C ARG A 112 22.56 -0.90 -38.16
N PRO A 113 23.33 -0.26 -39.06
CA PRO A 113 22.78 0.61 -40.10
C PRO A 113 21.67 -0.07 -40.90
N GLY A 114 20.52 0.60 -41.04
CA GLY A 114 19.37 0.11 -41.79
C GLY A 114 18.59 -1.05 -41.14
N VAL A 115 18.94 -1.47 -39.92
CA VAL A 115 18.27 -2.58 -39.22
C VAL A 115 17.38 -2.05 -38.10
N THR A 116 16.07 -2.23 -38.25
CA THR A 116 15.04 -1.80 -37.29
C THR A 116 14.43 -2.95 -36.49
N ASN A 117 14.58 -4.19 -36.96
CA ASN A 117 14.09 -5.40 -36.30
C ASN A 117 15.24 -6.31 -35.91
N TYR A 118 15.17 -6.93 -34.74
CA TYR A 118 16.15 -7.86 -34.20
C TYR A 118 15.43 -9.10 -33.67
N HIS A 119 16.15 -10.22 -33.61
CA HIS A 119 15.72 -11.42 -32.91
C HIS A 119 16.50 -11.52 -31.61
N ILE A 120 15.80 -11.65 -30.48
CA ILE A 120 16.43 -12.00 -29.21
C ILE A 120 16.12 -13.45 -28.88
N TYR A 121 17.16 -14.28 -28.93
CA TYR A 121 17.09 -15.72 -28.62
C TYR A 121 17.43 -15.98 -27.15
N PHE A 122 16.74 -16.94 -26.56
CA PHE A 122 16.93 -17.41 -25.19
C PHE A 122 16.44 -18.85 -24.99
N ALA A 123 16.42 -19.30 -23.74
CA ALA A 123 16.10 -20.67 -23.34
C ALA A 123 17.17 -21.68 -23.73
N ASN A 124 18.44 -21.27 -23.66
CA ASN A 124 19.59 -22.17 -23.82
C ASN A 124 20.17 -22.54 -22.45
N ARG A 125 20.17 -23.83 -22.14
CA ARG A 125 20.68 -24.33 -20.85
C ARG A 125 22.19 -24.21 -20.74
N ASN A 126 22.90 -24.41 -21.85
CA ASN A 126 24.35 -24.40 -21.94
C ASN A 126 24.77 -23.40 -23.02
N PRO A 127 24.54 -22.09 -22.79
CA PRO A 127 24.92 -21.09 -23.78
C PRO A 127 26.45 -21.06 -23.90
N PRO A 128 27.00 -20.89 -25.10
CA PRO A 128 28.41 -20.57 -25.25
C PRO A 128 28.72 -19.24 -24.55
N ASP A 129 30.00 -18.93 -24.35
CA ASP A 129 30.38 -17.60 -23.89
C ASP A 129 29.95 -16.53 -24.91
N ASP A 130 29.67 -15.33 -24.40
CA ASP A 130 29.32 -14.19 -25.24
C ASP A 130 30.59 -13.64 -25.88
N PRO A 131 30.67 -13.55 -27.22
CA PRO A 131 31.92 -13.15 -27.86
C PRO A 131 32.31 -11.68 -27.61
N GLU A 132 31.37 -10.80 -27.24
CA GLU A 132 31.66 -9.37 -27.02
C GLU A 132 30.57 -8.66 -26.20
N GLU A 133 30.89 -8.18 -24.99
CA GLU A 133 29.99 -7.33 -24.19
C GLU A 133 29.95 -5.91 -24.75
N LEU A 134 28.75 -5.33 -24.87
CA LEU A 134 28.56 -3.98 -25.41
C LEU A 134 29.19 -2.88 -24.53
N ASP A 135 30.13 -2.10 -25.10
CA ASP A 135 30.60 -0.83 -24.52
C ASP A 135 29.54 0.27 -24.71
N ILE A 136 28.73 0.47 -23.67
CA ILE A 136 27.63 1.44 -23.69
C ILE A 136 28.18 2.86 -23.53
N ARG A 137 28.21 3.62 -24.63
CA ARG A 137 28.57 5.04 -24.66
C ARG A 137 27.39 5.99 -24.91
N ARG A 138 26.24 5.65 -24.33
CA ARG A 138 24.96 6.35 -24.53
C ARG A 138 24.18 6.50 -23.22
N GLY A 139 23.31 7.49 -23.18
CA GLY A 139 22.27 7.67 -22.19
C GLY A 139 22.76 8.00 -20.78
N VAL A 140 21.84 7.82 -19.84
CA VAL A 140 22.07 7.85 -18.40
C VAL A 140 21.71 6.47 -17.86
N LEU A 141 22.70 5.61 -17.65
CA LEU A 141 22.50 4.28 -17.06
C LEU A 141 22.52 4.41 -15.54
N GLN A 142 21.41 4.11 -14.89
CA GLN A 142 21.31 4.04 -13.44
C GLN A 142 21.51 2.60 -12.97
N GLU A 143 22.27 2.42 -11.90
CA GLU A 143 22.35 1.18 -11.12
C GLU A 143 22.09 1.51 -9.65
N THR A 144 21.18 0.77 -9.03
CA THR A 144 20.81 0.96 -7.63
C THR A 144 21.00 -0.35 -6.87
N TRP A 145 21.66 -0.25 -5.72
CA TRP A 145 22.09 -1.37 -4.89
C TRP A 145 21.56 -1.18 -3.47
N VAL A 146 21.39 -2.29 -2.74
CA VAL A 146 21.19 -2.23 -1.29
C VAL A 146 22.44 -1.66 -0.65
N LEU A 147 22.27 -0.66 0.21
CA LEU A 147 23.38 -0.06 0.96
C LEU A 147 23.88 -1.06 2.03
N PRO A 148 25.14 -1.56 1.93
CA PRO A 148 25.71 -2.48 2.92
C PRO A 148 26.02 -1.79 4.27
N GLY A 149 26.09 -0.45 4.30
CA GLY A 149 26.52 0.35 5.43
C GLY A 149 27.70 1.23 5.04
N GLY A 150 28.56 1.56 6.01
CA GLY A 150 29.81 2.28 5.76
C GLY A 150 29.69 3.81 5.84
N ARG A 151 30.87 4.47 5.79
CA ARG A 151 30.97 5.94 5.75
C ARG A 151 30.75 6.43 4.31
N PHE A 152 30.28 7.67 4.16
CA PHE A 152 29.98 8.26 2.85
C PHE A 152 30.25 9.77 2.84
N GLY A 153 31.21 10.22 3.64
CA GLY A 153 31.64 11.63 3.72
C GLY A 153 32.55 12.06 2.56
N THR A 154 33.24 11.12 1.91
CA THR A 154 34.16 11.40 0.81
C THR A 154 33.92 10.46 -0.38
N LEU A 155 34.40 10.83 -1.57
CA LEU A 155 34.29 9.99 -2.76
C LEU A 155 34.96 8.62 -2.59
N ALA A 156 36.11 8.56 -1.90
CA ALA A 156 36.79 7.30 -1.63
C ALA A 156 35.94 6.37 -0.76
N GLN A 157 35.29 6.92 0.27
CA GLN A 157 34.38 6.17 1.13
C GLN A 157 33.15 5.68 0.35
N VAL A 158 32.57 6.52 -0.51
CA VAL A 158 31.44 6.11 -1.36
C VAL A 158 31.84 5.03 -2.36
N ARG A 159 33.04 5.09 -2.96
CA ARG A 159 33.53 4.01 -3.83
C ARG A 159 33.68 2.69 -3.06
N ALA A 160 34.22 2.74 -1.84
CA ALA A 160 34.30 1.56 -0.97
C ALA A 160 32.92 0.97 -0.63
N VAL A 161 31.88 1.79 -0.52
CA VAL A 161 30.48 1.29 -0.37
C VAL A 161 30.06 0.46 -1.58
N PHE A 162 30.40 0.88 -2.81
CA PHE A 162 30.07 0.12 -4.02
C PHE A 162 30.93 -1.13 -4.18
N GLU A 163 32.17 -1.13 -3.70
CA GLU A 163 33.02 -2.35 -3.63
C GLU A 163 32.42 -3.41 -2.70
N GLN A 164 31.67 -3.00 -1.68
CA GLN A 164 31.00 -3.88 -0.71
C GLN A 164 29.56 -4.23 -1.07
N ALA A 165 28.97 -3.61 -2.10
CA ALA A 165 27.57 -3.79 -2.43
C ALA A 165 27.37 -5.08 -3.24
N GLU A 166 26.69 -6.06 -2.65
CA GLU A 166 26.48 -7.38 -3.28
C GLU A 166 25.12 -7.52 -3.95
N MET A 167 24.10 -6.81 -3.46
CA MET A 167 22.71 -6.97 -3.92
C MET A 167 22.27 -5.82 -4.82
N LEU A 168 22.27 -6.08 -6.13
CA LEU A 168 21.70 -5.18 -7.14
C LEU A 168 20.17 -5.18 -7.03
N ILE A 169 19.58 -4.00 -6.84
CA ILE A 169 18.12 -3.81 -6.84
C ILE A 169 17.62 -3.65 -8.28
N GLY A 170 18.34 -2.86 -9.09
CA GLY A 170 17.99 -2.71 -10.50
C GLY A 170 18.95 -1.84 -11.28
N ARG A 171 18.96 -2.08 -12.59
CA ARG A 171 19.78 -1.34 -13.56
C ARG A 171 18.97 -1.00 -14.81
N GLY A 172 19.02 0.25 -15.27
CA GLY A 172 18.26 0.69 -16.44
C GLY A 172 18.48 2.15 -16.81
N PHE A 173 18.12 2.49 -18.05
CA PHE A 173 18.30 3.85 -18.56
C PHE A 173 17.29 4.85 -18.01
N ARG A 174 17.76 6.07 -17.80
CA ARG A 174 17.00 7.25 -17.41
C ARG A 174 17.13 8.32 -18.48
N THR A 175 16.14 9.21 -18.52
CA THR A 175 16.17 10.35 -19.44
C THR A 175 17.10 11.46 -18.94
N ARG A 176 17.34 11.53 -17.62
CA ARG A 176 18.22 12.52 -16.96
C ARG A 176 18.55 12.07 -15.53
N ILE A 177 19.53 12.73 -14.90
CA ILE A 177 19.82 12.58 -13.47
C ILE A 177 18.95 13.56 -12.68
N PHE A 178 17.68 13.21 -12.55
CA PHE A 178 16.67 13.96 -11.79
C PHE A 178 15.64 12.95 -11.24
N GLN A 179 15.72 12.67 -9.94
CA GLN A 179 15.00 11.58 -9.32
C GLN A 179 14.46 11.99 -7.95
N GLY A 180 13.19 11.66 -7.68
CA GLY A 180 12.57 11.75 -6.35
C GLY A 180 12.34 10.40 -5.67
N TYR A 181 12.32 9.32 -6.45
CA TYR A 181 12.04 7.95 -5.99
C TYR A 181 12.94 6.95 -6.72
N ASN A 182 13.33 5.87 -6.05
CA ASN A 182 13.97 4.73 -6.70
C ASN A 182 12.96 4.04 -7.63
N PRO A 183 13.24 3.94 -8.93
CA PRO A 183 12.36 3.30 -9.91
C PRO A 183 12.35 1.76 -9.85
N PHE A 184 13.23 1.14 -9.06
CA PHE A 184 13.44 -0.31 -9.03
C PHE A 184 12.96 -0.98 -7.74
N GLY A 185 12.17 -0.30 -6.90
CA GLY A 185 11.58 -0.91 -5.71
C GLY A 185 11.74 -0.05 -4.45
N PRO A 186 12.53 -0.49 -3.43
CA PRO A 186 12.57 0.16 -2.12
C PRO A 186 13.13 1.58 -2.22
N GLN A 187 12.69 2.44 -1.28
CA GLN A 187 12.98 3.87 -1.30
C GLN A 187 14.05 4.29 -0.30
N GLN A 188 14.67 3.37 0.44
CA GLN A 188 15.65 3.68 1.50
C GLN A 188 16.75 2.63 1.53
N ARG A 189 17.85 2.92 2.22
CA ARG A 189 19.07 2.09 2.25
C ARG A 189 19.60 1.80 0.85
N LEU A 190 19.87 2.86 0.09
CA LEU A 190 20.25 2.76 -1.31
C LEU A 190 21.66 3.34 -1.55
N ALA A 191 22.43 2.64 -2.38
CA ALA A 191 23.60 3.19 -3.06
C ALA A 191 23.28 3.21 -4.57
N THR A 192 23.33 4.39 -5.18
CA THR A 192 23.00 4.57 -6.61
C THR A 192 24.14 5.20 -7.37
N ILE A 193 24.47 4.63 -8.53
CA ILE A 193 25.42 5.19 -9.47
C ILE A 193 24.71 5.48 -10.79
N PHE A 194 24.93 6.67 -11.35
CA PHE A 194 24.55 7.00 -12.71
C PHE A 194 25.81 7.11 -13.55
N THR A 195 25.92 6.26 -14.58
CA THR A 195 26.93 6.39 -15.63
C THR A 195 26.26 7.01 -16.84
N ALA A 196 26.65 8.24 -17.19
CA ALA A 196 26.04 9.03 -18.24
C ALA A 196 27.07 9.47 -19.29
N TYR A 197 26.62 9.63 -20.52
CA TYR A 197 27.42 10.19 -21.61
C TYR A 197 26.85 11.54 -22.01
N PHE A 198 27.51 12.59 -21.52
CA PHE A 198 27.17 13.98 -21.73
C PHE A 198 27.75 14.47 -23.06
N VAL A 199 26.97 15.24 -23.82
CA VAL A 199 27.40 15.83 -25.10
C VAL A 199 27.63 17.33 -24.88
N ALA A 200 28.90 17.72 -24.75
CA ALA A 200 29.31 19.11 -24.68
C ALA A 200 29.08 19.79 -26.04
N PRO A 201 28.18 20.80 -26.14
CA PRO A 201 27.91 21.47 -27.41
C PRO A 201 29.11 22.27 -27.94
N GLU A 202 29.96 22.75 -27.03
CA GLU A 202 31.13 23.58 -27.31
C GLU A 202 32.26 23.30 -26.32
N SER A 203 33.49 23.66 -26.69
CA SER A 203 34.63 23.61 -25.77
C SER A 203 34.58 24.80 -24.80
N GLY A 204 34.96 24.58 -23.55
CA GLY A 204 35.12 25.65 -22.57
C GLY A 204 34.76 25.25 -21.14
N PRO A 205 34.59 26.23 -20.25
CA PRO A 205 34.31 26.01 -18.84
C PRO A 205 32.86 25.60 -18.59
N TYR A 206 32.67 24.44 -17.98
CA TYR A 206 31.37 23.99 -17.47
C TYR A 206 31.35 24.02 -15.94
N THR A 207 30.28 24.57 -15.37
CA THR A 207 30.00 24.43 -13.94
C THR A 207 28.94 23.36 -13.74
N PHE A 208 29.25 22.34 -12.94
CA PHE A 208 28.29 21.32 -12.53
C PHE A 208 27.85 21.56 -11.09
N CYS A 209 26.62 21.17 -10.78
CA CYS A 209 26.03 21.27 -9.45
C CYS A 209 25.23 20.01 -9.11
N THR A 210 25.21 19.65 -7.84
CA THR A 210 24.40 18.54 -7.32
C THR A 210 23.48 18.99 -6.20
N SER A 211 22.25 18.50 -6.16
CA SER A 211 21.38 18.56 -4.99
C SER A 211 20.87 17.16 -4.67
N SER A 212 21.01 16.73 -3.42
CA SER A 212 20.69 15.35 -3.03
C SER A 212 20.27 15.20 -1.57
N GLN A 213 19.45 14.19 -1.31
CA GLN A 213 19.28 13.67 0.04
C GLN A 213 20.53 12.83 0.35
N ASN A 214 21.30 13.23 1.36
CA ASN A 214 22.58 12.62 1.70
C ASN A 214 23.60 12.66 0.53
N ALA A 215 24.68 11.89 0.64
CA ALA A 215 25.90 12.14 -0.10
C ALA A 215 25.76 12.00 -1.62
N SER A 216 26.30 12.96 -2.36
CA SER A 216 26.51 12.89 -3.80
C SER A 216 27.89 13.35 -4.25
N PHE A 217 28.40 12.73 -5.32
CA PHE A 217 29.64 13.14 -5.97
C PHE A 217 29.49 13.06 -7.49
N LEU A 218 30.02 14.06 -8.19
CA LEU A 218 29.99 14.10 -9.65
C LEU A 218 31.42 14.08 -10.20
N VAL A 219 31.68 13.14 -11.10
CA VAL A 219 32.97 12.90 -11.73
C VAL A 219 32.79 13.03 -13.25
N VAL A 220 33.66 13.78 -13.93
CA VAL A 220 33.67 13.92 -15.39
C VAL A 220 35.04 13.50 -15.90
N ASP A 221 35.07 12.55 -16.84
CA ASP A 221 36.29 11.94 -17.41
C ASP A 221 37.33 11.53 -16.34
N GLY A 222 36.84 10.91 -15.27
CA GLY A 222 37.66 10.45 -14.15
C GLY A 222 38.04 11.53 -13.13
N LYS A 223 37.83 12.82 -13.44
CA LYS A 223 38.11 13.95 -12.54
C LYS A 223 36.88 14.27 -11.68
N ARG A 224 37.06 14.31 -10.35
CA ARG A 224 35.98 14.72 -9.43
C ARG A 224 35.72 16.22 -9.57
N VAL A 225 34.49 16.58 -9.95
CA VAL A 225 34.07 17.98 -10.15
C VAL A 225 33.28 18.49 -8.94
N VAL A 226 32.29 17.73 -8.46
CA VAL A 226 31.44 18.16 -7.33
C VAL A 226 31.59 17.20 -6.15
N SER A 227 31.67 17.75 -4.95
CA SER A 227 31.67 17.00 -3.68
C SER A 227 30.55 17.50 -2.76
N ASN A 228 29.64 16.60 -2.39
CA ASN A 228 28.54 16.86 -1.47
C ASN A 228 28.37 15.67 -0.53
N GLY A 229 29.37 15.41 0.30
CA GLY A 229 29.42 14.21 1.15
C GLY A 229 28.64 14.32 2.45
N GLY A 230 28.41 13.17 3.08
CA GLY A 230 27.81 13.08 4.42
C GLY A 230 26.28 13.12 4.44
N ARG A 231 25.73 13.27 5.65
CA ARG A 231 24.28 13.34 5.88
C ARG A 231 23.80 14.77 5.74
N HIS A 232 22.80 14.99 4.91
CA HIS A 232 22.16 16.30 4.72
C HIS A 232 20.84 16.15 3.95
N ARG A 233 20.00 17.18 3.99
CA ARG A 233 18.82 17.29 3.12
C ARG A 233 19.21 17.80 1.73
N PRO A 234 18.35 17.66 0.70
CA PRO A 234 18.54 18.31 -0.59
C PRO A 234 18.73 19.82 -0.45
N GLN A 235 19.67 20.36 -1.21
CA GLN A 235 19.92 21.79 -1.26
C GLN A 235 18.85 22.49 -2.10
N THR A 236 18.30 23.59 -1.58
CA THR A 236 17.36 24.47 -2.28
C THR A 236 18.06 25.50 -3.19
N THR A 237 19.38 25.64 -3.07
CA THR A 237 20.23 26.53 -3.86
C THR A 237 21.37 25.75 -4.51
N ALA A 238 21.98 26.29 -5.58
CA ALA A 238 23.11 25.67 -6.29
C ALA A 238 24.46 25.78 -5.53
N SER A 239 24.44 25.56 -4.21
CA SER A 239 25.60 25.77 -3.33
C SER A 239 26.69 24.69 -3.44
N LYS A 240 26.36 23.53 -3.99
CA LYS A 240 27.29 22.40 -4.15
C LYS A 240 27.66 22.26 -5.61
N GLN A 241 28.76 22.91 -5.99
CA GLN A 241 29.16 23.06 -7.38
C GLN A 241 30.67 22.86 -7.59
N GLY A 242 31.07 22.70 -8.84
CA GLY A 242 32.46 22.66 -9.26
C GLY A 242 32.59 22.92 -10.75
N ARG A 243 33.77 23.39 -11.18
CA ARG A 243 34.05 23.81 -12.55
C ARG A 243 35.07 22.90 -13.21
N ILE A 244 34.91 22.64 -14.50
CA ILE A 244 35.84 21.84 -15.31
C ILE A 244 35.88 22.39 -16.74
N GLU A 245 37.06 22.36 -17.38
CA GLU A 245 37.22 22.63 -18.80
C GLU A 245 36.92 21.36 -19.60
N LEU A 246 36.01 21.45 -20.59
CA LEU A 246 35.68 20.33 -21.48
C LEU A 246 35.92 20.71 -22.94
N THR A 247 36.20 19.71 -23.77
CA THR A 247 36.18 19.86 -25.22
C THR A 247 34.75 19.73 -25.75
N LYS A 248 34.47 20.22 -26.96
CA LYS A 248 33.23 19.86 -27.66
C LYS A 248 33.20 18.35 -27.90
N GLY A 249 32.06 17.71 -27.64
CA GLY A 249 31.84 16.30 -27.94
C GLY A 249 31.45 15.46 -26.73
N LEU A 250 31.75 14.16 -26.79
CA LEU A 250 31.26 13.16 -25.84
C LEU A 250 32.17 13.07 -24.61
N HIS A 251 31.58 13.22 -23.42
CA HIS A 251 32.27 13.12 -22.13
C HIS A 251 31.56 12.14 -21.21
N ARG A 252 32.32 11.37 -20.44
CA ARG A 252 31.76 10.42 -19.46
C ARG A 252 31.51 11.13 -18.14
N LEU A 253 30.28 11.09 -17.68
CA LEU A 253 29.85 11.63 -16.39
C LEU A 253 29.45 10.47 -15.47
N THR A 254 29.98 10.43 -14.25
CA THR A 254 29.58 9.47 -13.21
C THR A 254 29.06 10.21 -11.99
N PHE A 255 27.82 9.95 -11.60
CA PHE A 255 27.19 10.48 -10.40
C PHE A 255 27.05 9.38 -9.37
N TYR A 256 27.71 9.52 -8.23
CA TYR A 256 27.56 8.63 -7.09
C TYR A 256 26.58 9.21 -6.09
N HIS A 257 25.73 8.37 -5.50
CA HIS A 257 24.74 8.75 -4.49
C HIS A 257 24.60 7.67 -3.41
N VAL A 258 24.52 8.08 -2.15
CA VAL A 258 24.27 7.17 -1.02
C VAL A 258 23.16 7.76 -0.14
N SER A 259 22.07 7.01 0.04
CA SER A 259 20.92 7.41 0.86
C SER A 259 20.57 6.31 1.88
N PRO A 260 21.07 6.39 3.12
CA PRO A 260 20.70 5.43 4.17
C PRO A 260 19.22 5.52 4.57
N ASP A 261 18.62 6.71 4.47
CA ASP A 261 17.27 7.04 4.91
C ASP A 261 16.57 7.96 3.91
N GLY A 262 15.24 8.01 4.01
CA GLY A 262 14.39 8.85 3.15
C GLY A 262 14.44 8.48 1.67
N ALA A 263 13.56 9.10 0.88
CA ALA A 263 13.54 8.89 -0.56
C ALA A 263 14.86 9.37 -1.21
N PRO A 264 15.38 8.67 -2.25
CA PRO A 264 16.68 8.96 -2.83
C PRO A 264 16.59 10.13 -3.81
N ILE A 265 16.44 11.33 -3.26
CA ILE A 265 16.35 12.57 -4.05
C ILE A 265 17.73 12.88 -4.63
N VAL A 266 17.79 13.04 -5.96
CA VAL A 266 19.01 13.34 -6.72
C VAL A 266 18.71 14.31 -7.86
N VAL A 267 19.54 15.34 -7.99
CA VAL A 267 19.53 16.28 -9.12
C VAL A 267 20.97 16.55 -9.55
N ALA A 268 21.26 16.35 -10.84
CA ALA A 268 22.43 16.94 -11.50
C ALA A 268 22.02 18.17 -12.31
N ALA A 269 22.72 19.27 -12.09
CA ALA A 269 22.54 20.54 -12.76
C ALA A 269 23.86 21.02 -13.35
N TRP A 270 23.77 21.93 -14.31
CA TRP A 270 24.93 22.44 -15.03
C TRP A 270 24.71 23.88 -15.50
N GLN A 271 25.82 24.53 -15.83
CA GLN A 271 25.90 25.80 -16.55
C GLN A 271 26.98 25.64 -17.64
N PRO A 272 26.59 25.72 -18.93
CA PRO A 272 27.56 25.75 -20.03
C PRO A 272 28.38 27.05 -20.04
N PRO A 273 29.46 27.16 -20.84
CA PRO A 273 30.33 28.32 -20.91
C PRO A 273 29.58 29.66 -21.04
N ASP A 274 28.64 29.73 -21.98
CA ASP A 274 27.83 30.94 -22.22
C ASP A 274 26.49 30.94 -21.45
N GLY A 275 26.32 30.02 -20.50
CA GLY A 275 25.10 29.87 -19.72
C GLY A 275 24.94 30.99 -18.68
N LYS A 276 23.75 31.59 -18.60
CA LYS A 276 23.43 32.66 -17.62
C LYS A 276 23.10 32.15 -16.21
N ARG A 277 22.78 30.87 -16.05
CA ARG A 277 22.39 30.26 -14.77
C ARG A 277 22.65 28.76 -14.75
N ILE A 278 22.78 28.21 -13.57
CA ILE A 278 22.77 26.76 -13.33
C ILE A 278 21.33 26.24 -13.43
N TRP A 279 21.11 25.18 -14.20
CA TRP A 279 19.80 24.55 -14.35
C TRP A 279 19.91 23.02 -14.41
N PRO A 280 18.86 22.25 -14.06
CA PRO A 280 18.90 20.79 -14.18
C PRO A 280 19.26 20.35 -15.60
N MET A 281 20.12 19.33 -15.71
CA MET A 281 20.52 18.78 -17.01
C MET A 281 19.29 18.20 -17.72
N ALA A 282 18.95 18.76 -18.88
CA ALA A 282 17.83 18.29 -19.69
C ALA A 282 18.16 16.96 -20.38
N PRO A 283 17.17 16.16 -20.80
CA PRO A 283 17.42 14.91 -21.50
C PRO A 283 18.30 15.04 -22.75
N GLY A 284 18.16 16.16 -23.48
CA GLY A 284 18.98 16.44 -24.67
C GLY A 284 20.46 16.74 -24.40
N ALA A 285 20.88 16.88 -23.13
CA ALA A 285 22.29 17.02 -22.79
C ALA A 285 23.05 15.68 -22.85
N PHE A 286 22.33 14.55 -22.90
CA PHE A 286 22.92 13.22 -22.91
C PHE A 286 22.78 12.58 -24.28
N ALA A 287 23.76 11.75 -24.65
CA ALA A 287 23.70 10.96 -25.87
C ALA A 287 22.46 10.04 -25.83
N PRO A 288 21.66 9.96 -26.90
CA PRO A 288 20.36 9.29 -26.84
C PRO A 288 20.50 7.76 -26.79
N VAL A 289 19.51 7.10 -26.19
CA VAL A 289 19.30 5.65 -26.25
C VAL A 289 17.93 5.40 -26.87
N PHE A 290 17.88 4.51 -27.86
CA PHE A 290 16.65 4.16 -28.54
C PHE A 290 15.84 3.16 -27.73
N ARG A 291 14.51 3.25 -27.81
CA ARG A 291 13.62 2.27 -27.20
C ARG A 291 13.28 1.21 -28.21
N ALA A 292 13.15 -0.03 -27.75
CA ALA A 292 12.66 -1.12 -28.56
C ALA A 292 11.51 -1.84 -27.86
N ARG A 293 10.60 -2.41 -28.67
CA ARG A 293 9.44 -3.19 -28.20
C ARG A 293 9.61 -4.64 -28.59
N ALA A 294 9.39 -5.54 -27.65
CA ALA A 294 9.33 -6.96 -27.93
C ALA A 294 7.93 -7.35 -28.43
N GLY A 295 7.91 -8.16 -29.49
CA GLY A 295 6.72 -8.83 -30.00
C GLY A 295 6.45 -10.13 -29.26
N ALA A 296 5.66 -10.99 -29.90
CA ALA A 296 5.22 -12.25 -29.33
C ALA A 296 6.36 -13.25 -29.08
N LEU A 297 6.13 -14.15 -28.12
CA LEU A 297 6.99 -15.29 -27.83
C LEU A 297 6.83 -16.35 -28.93
N GLU A 298 7.94 -16.85 -29.43
CA GLU A 298 8.00 -17.99 -30.33
C GLU A 298 8.88 -19.08 -29.69
N GLU A 299 8.56 -20.36 -29.91
CA GLU A 299 9.39 -21.50 -29.47
C GLU A 299 9.67 -22.50 -30.60
N TYR A 300 10.91 -23.00 -30.64
CA TYR A 300 11.48 -23.70 -31.82
C TYR A 300 10.79 -25.03 -32.21
N ASP A 301 10.18 -25.77 -31.28
CA ASP A 301 9.51 -27.06 -31.58
C ASP A 301 8.04 -27.05 -31.12
N ARG A 302 7.41 -25.87 -31.09
CA ARG A 302 6.01 -25.74 -30.71
C ARG A 302 5.17 -25.21 -31.86
N SER A 303 4.22 -26.03 -32.30
CA SER A 303 3.19 -25.60 -33.27
C SER A 303 2.30 -24.48 -32.72
N VAL A 304 2.12 -24.41 -31.40
CA VAL A 304 1.39 -23.32 -30.74
C VAL A 304 2.14 -22.92 -29.47
N THR A 305 2.55 -21.66 -29.39
CA THR A 305 3.15 -21.04 -28.21
C THR A 305 2.13 -20.16 -27.51
N LEU A 306 1.95 -20.39 -26.21
CA LEU A 306 1.17 -19.49 -25.37
C LEU A 306 2.07 -18.37 -24.86
N ASP A 307 1.59 -17.14 -25.04
CA ASP A 307 2.24 -15.92 -24.55
C ASP A 307 1.29 -15.14 -23.63
N ILE A 308 1.86 -14.42 -22.68
CA ILE A 308 1.13 -13.65 -21.68
C ILE A 308 1.67 -12.22 -21.72
N ALA A 309 0.77 -11.26 -21.88
CA ALA A 309 1.06 -9.86 -21.63
C ALA A 309 0.43 -9.45 -20.28
N ALA A 310 1.25 -8.86 -19.41
CA ALA A 310 0.84 -8.26 -18.15
C ALA A 310 1.14 -6.77 -18.20
N VAL A 311 0.09 -5.94 -18.20
CA VAL A 311 0.22 -4.48 -18.30
C VAL A 311 -0.32 -3.86 -17.02
N HIS A 312 0.50 -3.06 -16.34
CA HIS A 312 0.01 -2.23 -15.23
C HIS A 312 -1.03 -1.25 -15.77
N ALA A 313 -2.23 -1.29 -15.21
CA ALA A 313 -3.41 -0.60 -15.73
C ALA A 313 -3.96 0.48 -14.77
N GLY A 314 -3.49 0.49 -13.53
CA GLY A 314 -3.87 1.47 -12.51
C GLY A 314 -3.44 1.07 -11.11
N GLU A 315 -3.59 2.00 -10.17
CA GLU A 315 -3.35 1.78 -8.74
C GLU A 315 -4.52 2.32 -7.91
N GLY A 316 -4.80 1.72 -6.75
CA GLY A 316 -5.76 2.25 -5.77
C GLY A 316 -5.05 2.54 -4.45
N PHE A 317 -5.53 3.51 -3.67
CA PHE A 317 -4.99 3.79 -2.34
C PHE A 317 -5.94 3.33 -1.25
N LEU A 318 -5.51 2.36 -0.44
CA LEU A 318 -6.33 1.74 0.60
C LEU A 318 -5.47 1.47 1.84
N ALA A 319 -5.94 1.88 3.01
CA ALA A 319 -5.28 1.62 4.30
C ALA A 319 -3.76 1.93 4.32
N GLY A 320 -3.37 3.08 3.76
CA GLY A 320 -1.98 3.55 3.77
C GLY A 320 -1.07 2.92 2.70
N ARG A 321 -1.60 2.13 1.77
CA ARG A 321 -0.81 1.46 0.72
C ARG A 321 -1.47 1.53 -0.66
N TYR A 322 -0.65 1.30 -1.68
CA TYR A 322 -1.10 1.23 -3.08
C TYR A 322 -1.33 -0.22 -3.51
N ILE A 323 -2.59 -0.55 -3.83
CA ILE A 323 -2.96 -1.80 -4.48
C ILE A 323 -2.79 -1.65 -5.99
N GLN A 324 -2.41 -2.72 -6.69
CA GLN A 324 -2.02 -2.64 -8.11
C GLN A 324 -3.02 -3.38 -8.99
N ARG A 325 -3.51 -2.72 -10.05
CA ARG A 325 -4.36 -3.34 -11.05
C ARG A 325 -3.57 -3.60 -12.33
N TYR A 326 -3.64 -4.83 -12.81
CA TYR A 326 -3.07 -5.24 -14.08
C TYR A 326 -4.17 -5.66 -15.04
N THR A 327 -3.94 -5.44 -16.33
CA THR A 327 -4.66 -6.14 -17.38
C THR A 327 -3.78 -7.24 -17.96
N PHE A 328 -4.30 -8.46 -17.91
CA PHE A 328 -3.70 -9.63 -18.52
C PHE A 328 -4.30 -9.90 -19.89
N THR A 329 -3.47 -10.32 -20.84
CA THR A 329 -3.92 -10.74 -22.18
C THR A 329 -3.21 -12.04 -22.58
N ALA A 330 -4.00 -13.03 -22.99
CA ALA A 330 -3.55 -14.32 -23.48
C ALA A 330 -3.44 -14.31 -25.00
N SER A 331 -2.36 -14.91 -25.51
CA SER A 331 -2.17 -15.13 -26.94
C SER A 331 -1.77 -16.56 -27.21
N ALA A 332 -2.25 -17.13 -28.31
CA ALA A 332 -1.75 -18.38 -28.89
C ALA A 332 -1.14 -18.07 -30.26
N ILE A 333 0.18 -18.25 -30.37
CA ILE A 333 0.98 -17.93 -31.55
C ILE A 333 1.21 -19.22 -32.34
N GLY A 334 0.89 -19.21 -33.64
CA GLY A 334 0.96 -20.37 -34.53
C GLY A 334 -0.40 -20.70 -35.17
N PRO A 335 -0.52 -21.81 -35.92
CA PRO A 335 -1.78 -22.24 -36.55
C PRO A 335 -2.83 -22.68 -35.51
N VAL A 336 -3.63 -21.74 -35.04
CA VAL A 336 -4.76 -21.96 -34.12
C VAL A 336 -6.05 -22.09 -34.93
N ARG A 337 -6.59 -23.31 -35.04
CA ARG A 337 -7.82 -23.58 -35.83
C ARG A 337 -9.10 -23.07 -35.18
N THR A 338 -9.15 -23.04 -33.85
CA THR A 338 -10.32 -22.63 -33.06
C THR A 338 -9.86 -21.78 -31.89
N LYS A 339 -10.63 -20.74 -31.54
CA LYS A 339 -10.32 -19.87 -30.40
C LYS A 339 -10.22 -20.69 -29.10
N PRO A 340 -9.09 -20.63 -28.36
CA PRO A 340 -8.96 -21.37 -27.10
C PRO A 340 -9.90 -20.84 -26.02
N ARG A 341 -10.33 -21.72 -25.10
CA ARG A 341 -10.91 -21.27 -23.82
C ARG A 341 -9.77 -21.02 -22.84
N TRP A 342 -9.76 -19.83 -22.24
CA TRP A 342 -8.68 -19.34 -21.39
C TRP A 342 -9.07 -19.39 -19.92
N GLN A 343 -8.16 -19.88 -19.09
CA GLN A 343 -8.25 -19.88 -17.63
C GLN A 343 -6.95 -19.35 -17.04
N TRP A 344 -7.08 -18.56 -15.98
CA TRP A 344 -5.97 -17.92 -15.29
C TRP A 344 -5.93 -18.35 -13.83
N SER A 345 -4.70 -18.48 -13.31
CA SER A 345 -4.40 -18.48 -11.89
C SER A 345 -3.38 -17.38 -11.64
N PHE A 346 -3.73 -16.39 -10.82
CA PHE A 346 -2.92 -15.17 -10.65
C PHE A 346 -1.81 -15.31 -9.62
N GLY A 347 -1.76 -16.43 -8.90
CA GLY A 347 -0.74 -16.74 -7.89
C GLY A 347 -1.06 -16.23 -6.49
N ASP A 348 -2.14 -15.48 -6.31
CA ASP A 348 -2.64 -14.93 -5.03
C ASP A 348 -3.86 -15.69 -4.47
N GLY A 349 -4.14 -16.87 -5.04
CA GLY A 349 -5.30 -17.71 -4.76
C GLY A 349 -6.47 -17.48 -5.70
N THR A 350 -6.52 -16.34 -6.41
CA THR A 350 -7.61 -16.00 -7.31
C THR A 350 -7.42 -16.57 -8.72
N LYS A 351 -8.54 -16.64 -9.45
CA LYS A 351 -8.62 -17.18 -10.81
C LYS A 351 -9.41 -16.23 -11.71
N GLY A 352 -9.25 -16.39 -13.01
CA GLY A 352 -10.02 -15.65 -14.01
C GLY A 352 -10.26 -16.47 -15.27
N GLU A 353 -11.22 -16.05 -16.10
CA GLU A 353 -11.49 -16.66 -17.40
C GLU A 353 -11.55 -15.59 -18.49
N GLY A 354 -11.20 -15.99 -19.72
CA GLY A 354 -11.24 -15.12 -20.89
C GLY A 354 -9.86 -14.68 -21.39
N GLU A 355 -9.85 -14.17 -22.62
CA GLU A 355 -8.61 -13.76 -23.32
C GLU A 355 -7.96 -12.52 -22.68
N ARG A 356 -8.79 -11.61 -22.15
CA ARG A 356 -8.37 -10.39 -21.47
C ARG A 356 -9.05 -10.31 -20.11
N VAL A 357 -8.28 -10.15 -19.04
CA VAL A 357 -8.79 -10.10 -17.66
C VAL A 357 -8.14 -8.94 -16.91
N ASP A 358 -8.94 -8.10 -16.28
CA ASP A 358 -8.46 -7.13 -15.30
C ASP A 358 -8.41 -7.78 -13.92
N HIS A 359 -7.29 -7.60 -13.22
CA HIS A 359 -7.03 -8.21 -11.93
C HIS A 359 -6.37 -7.21 -10.98
N VAL A 360 -6.80 -7.22 -9.73
CA VAL A 360 -6.25 -6.40 -8.65
C VAL A 360 -5.48 -7.28 -7.68
N TYR A 361 -4.19 -7.00 -7.54
CA TYR A 361 -3.38 -7.51 -6.43
C TYR A 361 -3.48 -6.54 -5.25
N LEU A 362 -4.00 -7.05 -4.14
CA LEU A 362 -4.17 -6.29 -2.90
C LEU A 362 -2.85 -6.12 -2.12
N MET A 363 -1.87 -6.98 -2.41
CA MET A 363 -0.55 -6.96 -1.78
C MET A 363 0.55 -6.91 -2.86
N PRO A 364 1.66 -6.19 -2.62
CA PRO A 364 2.85 -6.33 -3.46
C PRO A 364 3.53 -7.68 -3.19
N GLY A 365 4.27 -8.18 -4.18
CA GLY A 365 4.97 -9.45 -4.05
C GLY A 365 5.30 -10.09 -5.40
N GLU A 366 5.98 -11.23 -5.35
CA GLU A 366 6.18 -12.07 -6.54
C GLU A 366 5.09 -13.14 -6.60
N TYR A 367 4.44 -13.23 -7.76
CA TYR A 367 3.32 -14.15 -7.99
C TYR A 367 3.60 -15.06 -9.19
N THR A 368 3.26 -16.35 -9.06
CA THR A 368 3.30 -17.30 -10.18
C THR A 368 1.99 -17.21 -10.98
N LEU A 369 2.01 -16.40 -12.03
CA LEU A 369 0.92 -16.27 -12.99
C LEU A 369 0.89 -17.47 -13.92
N THR A 370 -0.24 -18.14 -14.02
CA THR A 370 -0.42 -19.32 -14.88
C THR A 370 -1.62 -19.15 -15.81
N LEU A 371 -1.39 -19.27 -17.10
CA LEU A 371 -2.39 -19.31 -18.17
C LEU A 371 -2.58 -20.76 -18.61
N THR A 372 -3.82 -21.23 -18.60
CA THR A 372 -4.24 -22.49 -19.21
C THR A 372 -5.12 -22.21 -20.42
N ALA A 373 -4.78 -22.81 -21.56
CA ALA A 373 -5.57 -22.79 -22.78
C ALA A 373 -6.15 -24.18 -23.04
N GLN A 374 -7.47 -24.30 -23.07
CA GLN A 374 -8.13 -25.47 -23.61
C GLN A 374 -8.29 -25.27 -25.11
N THR A 375 -7.55 -26.04 -25.90
CA THR A 375 -7.58 -26.03 -27.36
C THR A 375 -8.21 -27.33 -27.88
N HIS A 376 -8.54 -27.38 -29.17
CA HIS A 376 -8.98 -28.63 -29.81
C HIS A 376 -7.91 -29.73 -29.74
N SER A 377 -6.62 -29.37 -29.71
CA SER A 377 -5.51 -30.33 -29.58
C SER A 377 -5.18 -30.68 -28.12
N GLY A 378 -6.01 -30.26 -27.16
CA GLY A 378 -5.85 -30.53 -25.74
C GLY A 378 -5.49 -29.30 -24.90
N ARG A 379 -5.17 -29.57 -23.64
CA ARG A 379 -4.84 -28.55 -22.63
C ARG A 379 -3.38 -28.15 -22.75
N ARG A 380 -3.11 -26.84 -22.82
CA ARG A 380 -1.76 -26.27 -22.77
C ARG A 380 -1.67 -25.26 -21.63
N THR A 381 -0.49 -25.16 -21.02
CA THR A 381 -0.25 -24.26 -19.89
C THR A 381 1.03 -23.46 -20.08
N ARG A 382 1.02 -22.22 -19.60
CA ARG A 382 2.19 -21.34 -19.50
C ARG A 382 2.19 -20.67 -18.13
N SER A 383 3.35 -20.64 -17.48
CA SER A 383 3.54 -19.90 -16.23
C SER A 383 4.67 -18.89 -16.36
N MET A 384 4.59 -17.80 -15.58
CA MET A 384 5.66 -16.84 -15.38
C MET A 384 5.58 -16.25 -13.97
N ARG A 385 6.71 -15.78 -13.44
CA ARG A 385 6.74 -14.94 -12.24
C ARG A 385 6.48 -13.48 -12.60
N LEU A 386 5.50 -12.89 -11.93
CA LEU A 386 5.17 -11.47 -12.00
C LEU A 386 5.58 -10.79 -10.70
N ALA A 387 6.43 -9.78 -10.76
CA ALA A 387 6.68 -8.89 -9.64
C ALA A 387 5.63 -7.78 -9.62
N VAL A 388 4.80 -7.77 -8.59
CA VAL A 388 3.78 -6.75 -8.35
C VAL A 388 4.35 -5.72 -7.41
N GLU A 389 4.60 -4.53 -7.93
CA GLU A 389 5.08 -3.38 -7.19
C GLU A 389 4.50 -2.09 -7.79
N ARG A 390 4.63 -0.98 -7.06
CA ARG A 390 4.25 0.32 -7.59
C ARG A 390 5.28 0.76 -8.64
N PRO A 391 4.87 1.14 -9.87
CA PRO A 391 5.79 1.65 -10.88
C PRO A 391 6.24 3.07 -10.52
N TRP A 392 7.31 3.17 -9.72
CA TRP A 392 7.83 4.43 -9.17
C TRP A 392 8.37 5.41 -10.23
N ASP A 393 8.67 4.92 -11.43
CA ASP A 393 9.08 5.74 -12.58
C ASP A 393 7.90 6.41 -13.30
N GLN A 394 6.68 5.95 -13.06
CA GLN A 394 5.45 6.42 -13.73
C GLN A 394 4.46 7.05 -12.76
N VAL A 395 4.86 7.41 -11.54
CA VAL A 395 3.94 7.92 -10.49
C VAL A 395 3.06 9.08 -10.96
N THR A 396 3.56 9.97 -11.82
CA THR A 396 2.77 11.10 -12.37
C THR A 396 1.85 10.70 -13.53
N GLN A 397 2.04 9.51 -14.09
CA GLN A 397 1.28 8.94 -15.21
C GLN A 397 0.34 7.82 -14.74
N ASN A 398 0.54 7.25 -13.55
CA ASN A 398 -0.27 6.19 -12.99
C ASN A 398 -1.72 6.65 -12.86
N LYS A 399 -2.64 5.83 -13.40
CA LYS A 399 -4.06 6.03 -13.20
C LYS A 399 -4.43 5.64 -11.76
N LEU A 400 -4.83 6.61 -10.95
CA LEU A 400 -5.40 6.36 -9.63
C LEU A 400 -6.88 5.96 -9.78
N ASP A 401 -7.17 4.69 -9.56
CA ASP A 401 -8.52 4.13 -9.61
C ASP A 401 -9.31 4.47 -8.34
N ARG A 402 -10.62 4.69 -8.50
CA ARG A 402 -11.51 4.89 -7.35
C ARG A 402 -11.78 3.54 -6.70
N LEU A 403 -11.88 3.51 -5.37
CA LEU A 403 -12.14 2.26 -4.63
C LEU A 403 -13.42 1.54 -5.08
N LYS A 404 -14.44 2.27 -5.52
CA LYS A 404 -15.67 1.69 -6.10
C LYS A 404 -15.45 0.93 -7.41
N ASP A 405 -14.46 1.33 -8.20
CA ASP A 405 -14.10 0.63 -9.43
C ASP A 405 -13.28 -0.63 -9.08
N VAL A 406 -12.37 -0.51 -8.12
CA VAL A 406 -11.57 -1.64 -7.59
C VAL A 406 -12.46 -2.73 -6.98
N VAL A 407 -13.41 -2.37 -6.12
CA VAL A 407 -14.27 -3.36 -5.43
C VAL A 407 -15.14 -4.15 -6.41
N THR A 408 -15.44 -3.60 -7.59
CA THR A 408 -16.18 -4.33 -8.63
C THR A 408 -15.42 -5.56 -9.11
N ILE A 409 -14.08 -5.51 -9.12
CA ILE A 409 -13.22 -6.65 -9.46
C ILE A 409 -13.06 -7.58 -8.24
N VAL A 410 -12.70 -7.02 -7.08
CA VAL A 410 -12.40 -7.79 -5.86
C VAL A 410 -13.63 -8.54 -5.33
N ALA A 411 -14.84 -8.00 -5.53
CA ALA A 411 -16.08 -8.66 -5.13
C ALA A 411 -16.36 -9.96 -5.90
N ALA A 412 -15.72 -10.18 -7.05
CA ALA A 412 -15.86 -11.41 -7.83
C ALA A 412 -14.88 -12.51 -7.39
N TYR A 413 -13.98 -12.22 -6.45
CA TYR A 413 -12.98 -13.20 -5.99
C TYR A 413 -13.60 -14.21 -5.03
N ASP A 414 -13.04 -15.42 -5.05
CA ASP A 414 -13.24 -16.39 -3.97
C ASP A 414 -12.47 -15.91 -2.73
N LEU A 415 -13.21 -15.41 -1.74
CA LEU A 415 -12.65 -14.83 -0.52
C LEU A 415 -11.93 -15.87 0.35
N ALA A 416 -12.37 -17.14 0.32
CA ALA A 416 -11.72 -18.23 1.05
C ALA A 416 -10.35 -18.54 0.44
N ALA A 417 -10.21 -18.42 -0.88
CA ALA A 417 -8.96 -18.68 -1.58
C ALA A 417 -7.91 -17.55 -1.40
N LEU A 418 -8.31 -16.34 -1.02
CA LEU A 418 -7.38 -15.23 -0.81
C LEU A 418 -6.37 -15.54 0.30
N GLN A 419 -5.14 -15.06 0.12
CA GLN A 419 -4.14 -15.02 1.19
C GLN A 419 -4.62 -14.11 2.34
N THR A 420 -4.21 -14.42 3.58
CA THR A 420 -4.71 -13.76 4.80
C THR A 420 -4.59 -12.24 4.76
N ASP A 421 -3.44 -11.70 4.34
CA ASP A 421 -3.22 -10.25 4.25
C ASP A 421 -4.12 -9.59 3.20
N SER A 422 -4.30 -10.25 2.05
CA SER A 422 -5.19 -9.80 0.97
C SER A 422 -6.65 -9.83 1.42
N LEU A 423 -7.08 -10.89 2.10
CA LEU A 423 -8.44 -10.99 2.65
C LEU A 423 -8.69 -9.90 3.70
N GLY A 424 -7.74 -9.68 4.62
CA GLY A 424 -7.83 -8.62 5.61
C GLY A 424 -7.91 -7.22 4.97
N LEU A 425 -7.22 -6.98 3.85
CA LEU A 425 -7.33 -5.73 3.10
C LEU A 425 -8.65 -5.64 2.30
N ALA A 426 -9.15 -6.75 1.76
CA ALA A 426 -10.45 -6.81 1.10
C ALA A 426 -11.59 -6.44 2.07
N MET A 427 -11.53 -6.90 3.33
CA MET A 427 -12.48 -6.51 4.37
C MET A 427 -12.51 -4.99 4.59
N VAL A 428 -11.35 -4.33 4.60
CA VAL A 428 -11.27 -2.86 4.68
C VAL A 428 -11.84 -2.21 3.42
N LEU A 429 -11.59 -2.77 2.24
CA LEU A 429 -12.17 -2.29 0.98
C LEU A 429 -13.70 -2.35 1.03
N PHE A 430 -14.26 -3.47 1.50
CA PHE A 430 -15.70 -3.68 1.60
C PHE A 430 -16.37 -2.69 2.55
N GLU A 431 -15.76 -2.40 3.71
CA GLU A 431 -16.26 -1.35 4.60
C GLU A 431 -16.22 0.03 3.94
N ARG A 432 -15.11 0.37 3.26
CA ARG A 432 -14.92 1.67 2.61
C ARG A 432 -15.81 1.90 1.37
N THR A 433 -16.47 0.86 0.89
CA THR A 433 -17.28 0.87 -0.33
C THR A 433 -18.71 0.37 -0.10
N ASP A 434 -19.15 0.36 1.16
CA ASP A 434 -20.51 0.00 1.58
C ASP A 434 -20.94 -1.41 1.12
N LYS A 435 -20.01 -2.36 1.09
CA LYS A 435 -20.25 -3.78 0.78
C LYS A 435 -20.37 -4.62 2.05
N GLY A 436 -21.33 -4.25 2.91
CA GLY A 436 -21.57 -4.90 4.20
C GLY A 436 -21.75 -6.42 4.10
N ASP A 437 -22.49 -6.90 3.10
CA ASP A 437 -22.73 -8.34 2.90
C ASP A 437 -21.42 -9.10 2.64
N LEU A 438 -20.54 -8.56 1.78
CA LEU A 438 -19.23 -9.17 1.49
C LEU A 438 -18.31 -9.10 2.71
N LEU A 439 -18.38 -8.02 3.50
CA LEU A 439 -17.64 -7.92 4.76
C LEU A 439 -18.07 -8.99 5.76
N LEU A 440 -19.39 -9.25 5.86
CA LEU A 440 -19.94 -10.29 6.73
C LEU A 440 -19.59 -11.70 6.24
N GLN A 441 -19.49 -11.92 4.93
CA GLN A 441 -18.99 -13.18 4.34
C GLN A 441 -17.49 -13.37 4.56
N ALA A 442 -16.68 -12.32 4.44
CA ALA A 442 -15.23 -12.38 4.58
C ALA A 442 -14.77 -12.63 6.04
N GLY A 443 -15.53 -12.16 7.02
CA GLY A 443 -15.14 -12.19 8.43
C GLY A 443 -14.89 -13.61 8.99
N PRO A 444 -15.80 -14.58 8.80
CA PRO A 444 -15.56 -15.97 9.21
C PRO A 444 -14.35 -16.59 8.51
N GLU A 445 -14.19 -16.38 7.20
CA GLU A 445 -13.05 -16.87 6.41
C GLU A 445 -11.70 -16.31 6.90
N PHE A 446 -11.71 -15.07 7.40
CA PHE A 446 -10.53 -14.45 7.99
C PHE A 446 -10.25 -14.96 9.40
N ALA A 447 -11.28 -15.08 10.24
CA ALA A 447 -11.15 -15.55 11.62
C ALA A 447 -10.78 -17.04 11.75
N ALA A 448 -11.00 -17.82 10.68
CA ALA A 448 -10.63 -19.23 10.58
C ALA A 448 -9.16 -19.48 10.20
N ARG A 449 -8.36 -18.43 9.95
CA ARG A 449 -6.95 -18.56 9.54
C ARG A 449 -6.05 -18.92 10.73
N ASP A 450 -4.99 -19.66 10.46
CA ASP A 450 -4.06 -20.15 11.50
C ASP A 450 -3.27 -19.02 12.17
N SER A 451 -2.73 -18.08 11.36
CA SER A 451 -1.88 -17.00 11.85
C SER A 451 -1.87 -15.79 10.92
N ALA A 452 -1.71 -14.59 11.49
CA ALA A 452 -1.41 -13.36 10.76
C ALA A 452 -0.71 -12.33 11.65
N ALA A 453 -0.09 -11.34 11.01
CA ALA A 453 0.49 -10.20 11.71
C ALA A 453 -0.57 -9.48 12.54
N GLY A 454 -0.25 -9.14 13.80
CA GLY A 454 -1.20 -8.51 14.72
C GLY A 454 -1.85 -7.24 14.17
N GLU A 455 -1.11 -6.44 13.40
CA GLU A 455 -1.66 -5.25 12.71
C GLU A 455 -2.70 -5.60 11.64
N VAL A 456 -2.52 -6.71 10.92
CA VAL A 456 -3.45 -7.20 9.89
C VAL A 456 -4.74 -7.65 10.56
N VAL A 457 -4.64 -8.44 11.63
CA VAL A 457 -5.80 -8.91 12.40
C VAL A 457 -6.60 -7.75 12.96
N GLN A 458 -5.95 -6.80 13.64
CA GLN A 458 -6.63 -5.65 14.22
C GLN A 458 -7.33 -4.81 13.16
N ARG A 459 -6.65 -4.54 12.04
CA ARG A 459 -7.19 -3.75 10.92
C ARG A 459 -8.39 -4.43 10.27
N ALA A 460 -8.33 -5.74 10.05
CA ALA A 460 -9.41 -6.50 9.42
C ALA A 460 -10.62 -6.68 10.34
N MET A 461 -10.39 -7.00 11.63
CA MET A 461 -11.46 -7.25 12.58
C MET A 461 -12.22 -5.99 13.00
N ALA A 462 -11.59 -4.82 12.95
CA ALA A 462 -12.24 -3.57 13.35
C ALA A 462 -13.54 -3.24 12.57
N PRO A 463 -13.56 -3.22 11.23
CA PRO A 463 -14.79 -3.01 10.47
C PRO A 463 -15.78 -4.18 10.59
N TYR A 464 -15.30 -5.43 10.63
CA TYR A 464 -16.19 -6.59 10.73
C TYR A 464 -16.97 -6.63 12.06
N VAL A 465 -16.28 -6.38 13.19
CA VAL A 465 -16.93 -6.27 14.50
C VAL A 465 -17.93 -5.12 14.53
N LYS A 466 -17.61 -3.98 13.91
CA LYS A 466 -18.54 -2.84 13.80
C LYS A 466 -19.81 -3.25 13.03
N ALA A 467 -19.66 -3.99 11.93
CA ALA A 467 -20.79 -4.49 11.14
C ALA A 467 -21.67 -5.47 11.94
N LEU A 468 -21.06 -6.42 12.67
CA LEU A 468 -21.79 -7.36 13.53
C LEU A 468 -22.59 -6.62 14.62
N LEU A 469 -21.97 -5.64 15.29
CA LEU A 469 -22.65 -4.85 16.33
C LEU A 469 -23.81 -4.03 15.77
N ALA A 470 -23.64 -3.41 14.60
CA ALA A 470 -24.71 -2.69 13.92
C ALA A 470 -25.88 -3.62 13.53
N GLY A 471 -25.59 -4.89 13.24
CA GLY A 471 -26.58 -5.94 12.99
C GLY A 471 -27.16 -6.61 14.24
N GLY A 472 -26.84 -6.13 15.45
CA GLY A 472 -27.31 -6.72 16.71
C GLY A 472 -26.64 -8.04 17.11
N GLN A 473 -25.54 -8.42 16.45
CA GLN A 473 -24.85 -9.71 16.64
C GLN A 473 -23.69 -9.59 17.63
N ALA A 474 -23.92 -9.00 18.80
CA ALA A 474 -22.88 -8.72 19.79
C ALA A 474 -22.19 -10.00 20.35
N ASP A 475 -22.95 -11.09 20.55
CA ASP A 475 -22.37 -12.37 20.99
C ASP A 475 -21.39 -12.94 19.97
N GLN A 476 -21.76 -12.90 18.69
CA GLN A 476 -20.89 -13.31 17.60
C GLN A 476 -19.67 -12.39 17.48
N ALA A 477 -19.84 -11.08 17.62
CA ALA A 477 -18.72 -10.13 17.61
C ALA A 477 -17.68 -10.45 18.69
N ALA A 478 -18.12 -10.75 19.92
CA ALA A 478 -17.22 -11.14 21.00
C ALA A 478 -16.51 -12.48 20.72
N LYS A 479 -17.24 -13.48 20.20
CA LYS A 479 -16.66 -14.78 19.80
C LYS A 479 -15.60 -14.63 18.70
N MET A 480 -15.90 -13.84 17.67
CA MET A 480 -14.98 -13.61 16.55
C MET A 480 -13.73 -12.86 16.98
N LEU A 481 -13.84 -11.89 17.90
CA LEU A 481 -12.66 -11.23 18.49
C LEU A 481 -11.78 -12.19 19.28
N ALA A 482 -12.38 -13.07 20.10
CA ALA A 482 -11.64 -14.07 20.86
C ALA A 482 -10.96 -15.10 19.94
N SER A 483 -11.65 -15.54 18.88
CA SER A 483 -11.07 -16.40 17.84
C SER A 483 -9.90 -15.72 17.13
N ALA A 484 -10.09 -14.48 16.69
CA ALA A 484 -9.05 -13.70 16.01
C ALA A 484 -7.84 -13.38 16.92
N ALA A 485 -8.01 -13.39 18.24
CA ALA A 485 -6.88 -13.28 19.15
C ALA A 485 -5.95 -14.50 19.09
N GLN A 486 -6.44 -15.68 18.70
CA GLN A 486 -5.60 -16.88 18.59
C GLN A 486 -4.67 -16.82 17.37
N MET A 487 -5.12 -16.21 16.28
CA MET A 487 -4.33 -16.07 15.04
C MET A 487 -3.30 -14.93 15.07
N ALA A 488 -3.41 -13.96 15.98
CA ALA A 488 -2.48 -12.84 16.00
C ALA A 488 -1.07 -13.29 16.45
N ASP A 489 -0.02 -12.86 15.76
CA ASP A 489 1.37 -13.23 16.10
C ASP A 489 1.99 -12.42 17.25
N SER A 490 1.38 -11.30 17.64
CA SER A 490 1.91 -10.39 18.66
C SER A 490 1.09 -10.38 19.95
N ALA A 491 1.78 -10.41 21.10
CA ALA A 491 1.16 -10.39 22.42
C ALA A 491 0.24 -9.18 22.63
N ASP A 492 0.64 -8.00 22.14
CA ASP A 492 -0.19 -6.79 22.19
C ASP A 492 -1.51 -6.98 21.44
N ALA A 493 -1.48 -7.51 20.21
CA ALA A 493 -2.69 -7.73 19.43
C ALA A 493 -3.61 -8.77 20.07
N ARG A 494 -3.06 -9.87 20.61
CA ARG A 494 -3.84 -10.87 21.35
C ARG A 494 -4.55 -10.23 22.54
N ALA A 495 -3.81 -9.50 23.37
CA ALA A 495 -4.35 -8.82 24.54
C ALA A 495 -5.42 -7.79 24.13
N MET A 496 -5.19 -7.00 23.09
CA MET A 496 -6.16 -6.02 22.59
C MET A 496 -7.45 -6.66 22.10
N LEU A 497 -7.36 -7.75 21.33
CA LEU A 497 -8.53 -8.44 20.78
C LEU A 497 -9.36 -9.10 21.88
N LEU A 498 -8.72 -9.78 22.84
CA LEU A 498 -9.39 -10.37 24.01
C LEU A 498 -10.03 -9.32 24.89
N THR A 499 -9.33 -8.22 25.17
CA THR A 499 -9.89 -7.08 25.91
C THR A 499 -11.08 -6.48 25.17
N ARG A 500 -11.02 -6.35 23.85
CA ARG A 500 -12.17 -5.87 23.06
C ARG A 500 -13.33 -6.85 23.08
N ALA A 501 -13.07 -8.17 23.07
CA ALA A 501 -14.11 -9.18 23.26
C ALA A 501 -14.78 -9.03 24.64
N GLY A 502 -13.99 -8.84 25.69
CA GLY A 502 -14.48 -8.58 27.05
C GLY A 502 -15.31 -7.30 27.14
N ARG A 503 -14.90 -6.24 26.43
CA ARG A 503 -15.68 -5.00 26.31
C ARG A 503 -17.04 -5.23 25.65
N VAL A 504 -17.11 -5.98 24.55
CA VAL A 504 -18.39 -6.31 23.92
C VAL A 504 -19.29 -7.10 24.88
N ARG A 505 -18.73 -8.07 25.62
CA ARG A 505 -19.46 -8.84 26.64
C ARG A 505 -20.02 -7.96 27.75
N LEU A 506 -19.24 -6.98 28.21
CA LEU A 506 -19.64 -6.07 29.28
C LEU A 506 -20.64 -5.02 28.80
N ASP A 507 -20.26 -4.25 27.78
CA ASP A 507 -20.92 -2.99 27.42
C ASP A 507 -22.15 -3.21 26.51
N GLU A 508 -22.16 -4.29 25.72
CA GLU A 508 -23.24 -4.58 24.77
C GLU A 508 -24.14 -5.74 25.23
N LEU A 509 -23.62 -6.69 26.01
CA LEU A 509 -24.38 -7.87 26.47
C LEU A 509 -24.67 -7.89 27.98
N GLY A 510 -24.06 -7.02 28.79
CA GLY A 510 -24.23 -7.04 30.26
C GLY A 510 -23.69 -8.30 30.95
N GLN A 511 -22.86 -9.09 30.27
CA GLN A 511 -22.33 -10.37 30.76
C GLN A 511 -21.07 -10.15 31.60
N VAL A 512 -21.28 -9.70 32.84
CA VAL A 512 -20.22 -9.29 33.78
C VAL A 512 -19.17 -10.38 34.00
N GLU A 513 -19.59 -11.63 34.30
CA GLU A 513 -18.63 -12.71 34.59
C GLU A 513 -17.85 -13.15 33.34
N ALA A 514 -18.51 -13.27 32.19
CA ALA A 514 -17.84 -13.64 30.94
C ALA A 514 -16.82 -12.56 30.51
N ALA A 515 -17.15 -11.27 30.71
CA ALA A 515 -16.21 -10.18 30.50
C ALA A 515 -15.01 -10.27 31.47
N ARG A 516 -15.30 -10.57 32.74
CA ARG A 516 -14.28 -10.73 33.79
C ARG A 516 -13.28 -11.83 33.44
N GLU A 517 -13.74 -12.99 33.00
CA GLU A 517 -12.87 -14.12 32.62
C GLU A 517 -11.87 -13.71 31.53
N LEU A 518 -12.31 -12.95 30.53
CA LEU A 518 -11.46 -12.45 29.46
C LEU A 518 -10.42 -11.44 29.97
N PHE A 519 -10.83 -10.49 30.83
CA PHE A 519 -9.89 -9.53 31.40
C PHE A 519 -8.88 -10.20 32.33
N ASP A 520 -9.32 -11.09 33.23
CA ASP A 520 -8.45 -11.84 34.13
C ASP A 520 -7.48 -12.74 33.33
N HIS A 521 -7.93 -13.34 32.22
CA HIS A 521 -7.05 -14.07 31.31
C HIS A 521 -5.96 -13.16 30.72
N VAL A 522 -6.31 -11.97 30.23
CA VAL A 522 -5.34 -11.02 29.68
C VAL A 522 -4.33 -10.60 30.74
N LEU A 523 -4.79 -10.25 31.94
CA LEU A 523 -3.91 -9.82 33.04
C LEU A 523 -3.01 -10.95 33.52
N LYS A 524 -3.51 -12.19 33.61
CA LYS A 524 -2.71 -13.36 33.99
C LYS A 524 -1.65 -13.69 32.95
N ARG A 525 -1.99 -13.60 31.66
CA ARG A 525 -1.12 -14.03 30.57
C ARG A 525 -0.10 -12.97 30.14
N TYR A 526 -0.49 -11.70 30.16
CA TYR A 526 0.27 -10.59 29.59
C TYR A 526 0.61 -9.49 30.60
N GLY A 527 0.14 -9.58 31.86
CA GLY A 527 0.25 -8.50 32.84
C GLY A 527 1.67 -8.11 33.24
N SER A 528 2.68 -8.96 33.00
CA SER A 528 4.09 -8.60 33.17
C SER A 528 4.55 -7.52 32.18
N GLU A 529 3.87 -7.38 31.04
CA GLU A 529 4.12 -6.35 30.03
C GLU A 529 3.10 -5.22 30.16
N GLY A 530 3.16 -4.48 31.28
CA GLY A 530 2.18 -3.42 31.59
C GLY A 530 2.08 -2.27 30.59
N SER A 531 3.01 -2.17 29.63
CA SER A 531 2.97 -1.20 28.52
C SER A 531 1.99 -1.60 27.40
N LEU A 532 1.54 -2.85 27.35
CA LEU A 532 0.62 -3.32 26.30
C LEU A 532 -0.74 -2.64 26.42
N THR A 533 -1.29 -2.23 25.28
CA THR A 533 -2.57 -1.51 25.22
C THR A 533 -3.71 -2.41 25.70
N GLY A 534 -3.66 -3.69 25.36
CA GLY A 534 -4.63 -4.69 25.80
C GLY A 534 -4.66 -4.91 27.31
N VAL A 535 -3.49 -4.93 27.96
CA VAL A 535 -3.36 -5.10 29.42
C VAL A 535 -3.96 -3.91 30.16
N ARG A 536 -3.65 -2.70 29.70
CA ARG A 536 -4.25 -1.48 30.23
C ARG A 536 -5.78 -1.49 30.09
N GLY A 537 -6.29 -1.87 28.92
CA GLY A 537 -7.73 -1.98 28.70
C GLY A 537 -8.41 -3.04 29.58
N ALA A 538 -7.73 -4.15 29.89
CA ALA A 538 -8.23 -5.15 30.83
C ALA A 538 -8.35 -4.60 32.26
N HIS A 539 -7.37 -3.82 32.74
CA HIS A 539 -7.49 -3.13 34.03
C HIS A 539 -8.66 -2.13 34.07
N LEU A 540 -8.91 -1.41 32.97
CA LEU A 540 -10.09 -0.55 32.84
C LEU A 540 -11.39 -1.37 32.96
N GLY A 541 -11.47 -2.49 32.25
CA GLY A 541 -12.61 -3.41 32.31
C GLY A 541 -12.85 -3.99 33.71
N ILE A 542 -11.81 -4.39 34.42
CA ILE A 542 -11.91 -4.83 35.82
C ILE A 542 -12.43 -3.71 36.73
N GLY A 543 -11.97 -2.48 36.53
CA GLY A 543 -12.50 -1.33 37.25
C GLY A 543 -13.98 -1.08 36.97
N ASP A 544 -14.41 -1.24 35.72
CA ASP A 544 -15.82 -1.12 35.32
C ASP A 544 -16.68 -2.22 35.96
N ILE A 545 -16.19 -3.45 36.05
CA ILE A 545 -16.88 -4.55 36.73
C ILE A 545 -17.05 -4.25 38.23
N TRP A 546 -16.01 -3.78 38.91
CA TRP A 546 -16.13 -3.39 40.32
C TRP A 546 -17.08 -2.22 40.52
N ARG A 547 -17.12 -1.29 39.56
CA ARG A 547 -18.09 -0.20 39.54
C ARG A 547 -19.52 -0.73 39.47
N ILE A 548 -19.80 -1.64 38.55
CA ILE A 548 -21.12 -2.29 38.41
C ILE A 548 -21.52 -3.05 39.69
N ARG A 549 -20.53 -3.63 40.39
CA ARG A 549 -20.75 -4.34 41.68
C ARG A 549 -20.87 -3.43 42.91
N GLY A 550 -20.77 -2.10 42.75
CA GLY A 550 -20.86 -1.16 43.89
C GLY A 550 -19.56 -0.99 44.70
N ASP A 551 -18.44 -1.63 44.32
CA ASP A 551 -17.18 -1.56 45.08
C ASP A 551 -16.27 -0.43 44.55
N SER A 552 -16.53 0.79 45.03
CA SER A 552 -15.80 2.01 44.63
C SER A 552 -14.30 1.94 44.94
N ALA A 553 -13.91 1.27 46.04
CA ALA A 553 -12.52 1.15 46.44
C ALA A 553 -11.72 0.27 45.47
N LYS A 554 -12.25 -0.91 45.12
CA LYS A 554 -11.61 -1.80 44.14
C LYS A 554 -11.63 -1.21 42.72
N ALA A 555 -12.71 -0.54 42.35
CA ALA A 555 -12.78 0.16 41.07
C ALA A 555 -11.68 1.22 40.95
N ARG A 556 -11.50 2.05 41.99
CA ARG A 556 -10.45 3.06 42.05
C ARG A 556 -9.05 2.47 41.97
N ALA A 557 -8.80 1.35 42.67
CA ALA A 557 -7.52 0.66 42.61
C ALA A 557 -7.19 0.17 41.19
N ALA A 558 -8.15 -0.44 40.50
CA ALA A 558 -7.97 -0.90 39.13
C ALA A 558 -7.72 0.26 38.14
N TYR A 559 -8.46 1.35 38.26
CA TYR A 559 -8.27 2.55 37.43
C TYR A 559 -6.93 3.22 37.66
N LYS A 560 -6.44 3.25 38.91
CA LYS A 560 -5.10 3.76 39.22
C LYS A 560 -4.02 2.97 38.47
N THR A 561 -4.12 1.65 38.43
CA THR A 561 -3.19 0.79 37.68
C THR A 561 -3.25 1.04 36.17
N ALA A 562 -4.42 1.35 35.62
CA ALA A 562 -4.61 1.64 34.19
C ALA A 562 -4.23 3.07 33.77
N THR A 563 -3.90 3.95 34.72
CA THR A 563 -3.63 5.36 34.45
C THR A 563 -2.23 5.53 33.83
N PRO A 564 -2.08 6.19 32.66
CA PRO A 564 -0.77 6.34 32.01
C PRO A 564 0.26 7.08 32.88
N ALA A 565 1.52 6.65 32.82
CA ALA A 565 2.63 7.24 33.60
C ALA A 565 2.94 8.71 33.26
N LYS A 566 2.61 9.18 32.04
CA LYS A 566 2.57 10.61 31.72
C LYS A 566 1.31 11.22 32.33
N ALA A 567 1.38 11.45 33.64
CA ALA A 567 0.27 11.92 34.44
C ALA A 567 -0.19 13.33 34.02
N ILE A 568 -1.49 13.51 34.00
CA ILE A 568 -2.12 14.84 34.10
C ILE A 568 -1.55 15.48 35.36
N ARG A 569 -0.95 16.68 35.24
CA ARG A 569 -0.35 17.35 36.41
C ARG A 569 -1.42 17.55 37.49
N PRO A 570 -1.09 17.37 38.77
CA PRO A 570 -2.00 17.73 39.87
C PRO A 570 -2.54 19.16 39.65
N GLY A 571 -3.86 19.33 39.69
CA GLY A 571 -4.55 20.60 39.39
C GLY A 571 -5.08 20.78 37.96
N GLN A 572 -4.60 20.01 36.96
CA GLN A 572 -5.15 20.04 35.60
C GLN A 572 -6.32 19.08 35.37
N GLN A 573 -6.61 18.21 36.33
CA GLN A 573 -7.64 17.17 36.20
C GLN A 573 -9.04 17.79 36.07
N ALA A 574 -9.41 18.73 36.94
CA ALA A 574 -10.70 19.42 36.88
C ALA A 574 -10.88 20.19 35.57
N PHE A 575 -9.82 20.88 35.10
CA PHE A 575 -9.84 21.58 33.82
C PHE A 575 -10.08 20.63 32.64
N ARG A 576 -9.35 19.51 32.58
CA ARG A 576 -9.53 18.51 31.52
C ARG A 576 -10.89 17.83 31.58
N ALA A 577 -11.40 17.52 32.77
CA ALA A 577 -12.73 16.94 32.95
C ALA A 577 -13.82 17.91 32.45
N GLY A 578 -13.69 19.20 32.78
CA GLY A 578 -14.57 20.25 32.25
C GLY A 578 -14.45 20.43 30.74
N ASP A 579 -13.26 20.24 30.15
CA ASP A 579 -13.08 20.24 28.70
C ASP A 579 -13.76 19.05 28.01
N PHE A 580 -13.59 17.84 28.55
CA PHE A 580 -14.31 16.66 28.06
C PHE A 580 -15.82 16.83 28.13
N ALA A 581 -16.33 17.28 29.28
CA ALA A 581 -17.76 17.50 29.47
C ALA A 581 -18.34 18.48 28.44
N ARG A 582 -17.70 19.64 28.23
CA ARG A 582 -18.15 20.64 27.26
C ARG A 582 -18.20 20.12 25.83
N HIS A 583 -17.24 19.29 25.40
CA HIS A 583 -17.25 18.69 24.07
C HIS A 583 -18.39 17.69 23.93
N VAL A 584 -18.57 16.80 24.91
CA VAL A 584 -19.69 15.84 24.91
C VAL A 584 -21.03 16.57 24.86
N GLU A 585 -21.23 17.59 25.69
CA GLU A 585 -22.44 18.42 25.67
C GLU A 585 -22.65 19.14 24.32
N SER A 586 -21.57 19.60 23.68
CA SER A 586 -21.64 20.18 22.34
C SER A 586 -22.15 19.17 21.32
N TYR A 587 -21.63 17.94 21.34
CA TYR A 587 -22.08 16.87 20.45
C TYR A 587 -23.53 16.45 20.71
N LEU A 588 -23.94 16.38 21.99
CA LEU A 588 -25.33 16.12 22.34
C LEU A 588 -26.27 17.22 21.83
N ARG A 589 -25.88 18.50 21.91
CA ARG A 589 -26.65 19.62 21.37
C ARG A 589 -26.75 19.60 19.84
N SER A 590 -25.70 19.14 19.14
CA SER A 590 -25.70 19.02 17.68
C SER A 590 -26.37 17.73 17.18
N GLY A 591 -26.79 16.83 18.08
CA GLY A 591 -27.34 15.53 17.72
C GLY A 591 -26.31 14.50 17.23
N ASP A 592 -25.01 14.78 17.34
CA ASP A 592 -23.95 13.85 16.97
C ASP A 592 -23.68 12.85 18.10
N LEU A 593 -24.60 11.90 18.25
CA LEU A 593 -24.56 10.91 19.33
C LEU A 593 -23.39 9.93 19.21
N TRP A 594 -22.85 9.75 18.00
CA TRP A 594 -21.67 8.92 17.78
C TRP A 594 -20.42 9.62 18.32
N ALA A 595 -20.21 10.89 17.96
CA ALA A 595 -19.08 11.66 18.47
C ALA A 595 -19.17 11.86 19.98
N ALA A 596 -20.38 12.08 20.53
CA ALA A 596 -20.59 12.15 21.99
C ALA A 596 -20.11 10.88 22.70
N ARG A 597 -20.50 9.70 22.19
CA ARG A 597 -20.11 8.39 22.75
C ARG A 597 -18.61 8.13 22.58
N GLU A 598 -18.03 8.47 21.43
CA GLU A 598 -16.58 8.35 21.20
C GLU A 598 -15.78 9.23 22.16
N TYR A 599 -16.20 10.48 22.36
CA TYR A 599 -15.52 11.43 23.24
C TYR A 599 -15.66 11.06 24.72
N LEU A 600 -16.80 10.49 25.13
CA LEU A 600 -16.97 9.88 26.46
C LEU A 600 -16.00 8.71 26.69
N GLN A 601 -15.75 7.88 25.68
CA GLN A 601 -14.76 6.80 25.76
C GLN A 601 -13.35 7.37 25.91
N ARG A 602 -13.01 8.42 25.15
CA ARG A 602 -11.70 9.11 25.29
C ARG A 602 -11.51 9.70 26.69
N TRP A 603 -12.57 10.25 27.29
CA TRP A 603 -12.54 10.69 28.69
C TRP A 603 -12.29 9.50 29.62
N ALA A 604 -13.09 8.43 29.50
CA ALA A 604 -12.94 7.23 30.33
C ALA A 604 -11.56 6.59 30.21
N ASP A 605 -10.94 6.63 29.04
CA ASP A 605 -9.58 6.15 28.85
C ASP A 605 -8.57 7.11 29.48
N ALA A 606 -8.70 8.42 29.29
CA ALA A 606 -7.72 9.38 29.80
C ALA A 606 -7.76 9.52 31.34
N MET A 607 -8.95 9.52 31.93
CA MET A 607 -9.19 9.75 33.36
C MET A 607 -10.24 8.76 33.89
N PRO A 608 -9.90 7.46 33.99
CA PRO A 608 -10.87 6.42 34.30
C PRO A 608 -11.52 6.57 35.69
N ALA A 609 -10.82 7.16 36.65
CA ALA A 609 -11.36 7.41 37.99
C ALA A 609 -12.50 8.45 38.01
N ASP A 610 -12.62 9.31 36.99
CA ASP A 610 -13.70 10.30 36.91
C ASP A 610 -15.09 9.65 36.76
N LYS A 611 -15.14 8.39 36.29
CA LYS A 611 -16.34 7.55 36.27
C LYS A 611 -16.94 7.29 37.66
N LEU A 612 -16.19 7.57 38.73
CA LEU A 612 -16.64 7.43 40.11
C LEU A 612 -17.27 8.71 40.68
N ASN A 613 -17.12 9.85 40.01
CA ASN A 613 -17.47 11.17 40.55
C ASN A 613 -18.88 11.65 40.15
N GLY A 614 -19.37 11.21 38.99
CA GLY A 614 -20.76 11.41 38.55
C GLY A 614 -20.96 12.24 37.28
N ALA A 615 -20.09 13.19 36.97
CA ALA A 615 -20.21 14.02 35.75
C ALA A 615 -20.14 13.18 34.45
N TRP A 616 -19.21 12.23 34.39
CA TRP A 616 -19.11 11.30 33.27
C TRP A 616 -20.38 10.45 33.13
N SER A 617 -20.86 9.86 34.24
CA SER A 617 -22.06 9.02 34.27
C SER A 617 -23.30 9.80 33.85
N LEU A 618 -23.47 11.05 34.29
CA LEU A 618 -24.58 11.90 33.85
C LEU A 618 -24.60 12.08 32.33
N LEU A 619 -23.46 12.41 31.74
CA LEU A 619 -23.37 12.60 30.28
C LEU A 619 -23.52 11.27 29.53
N MET A 620 -23.06 10.16 30.10
CA MET A 620 -23.29 8.82 29.55
C MET A 620 -24.79 8.45 29.57
N VAL A 621 -25.49 8.64 30.69
CA VAL A 621 -26.93 8.42 30.82
C VAL A 621 -27.70 9.26 29.80
N LYS A 622 -27.37 10.56 29.67
CA LYS A 622 -27.97 11.43 28.64
C LYS A 622 -27.72 10.92 27.22
N THR A 623 -26.50 10.50 26.92
CA THR A 623 -26.12 9.95 25.61
C THR A 623 -26.92 8.68 25.30
N LEU A 624 -27.01 7.75 26.26
CA LEU A 624 -27.75 6.50 26.10
C LEU A 624 -29.25 6.73 25.95
N MET A 625 -29.83 7.67 26.71
CA MET A 625 -31.23 8.08 26.56
C MET A 625 -31.53 8.60 25.15
N LEU A 626 -30.68 9.46 24.61
CA LEU A 626 -30.83 9.99 23.25
C LEU A 626 -30.60 8.93 22.16
N GLN A 627 -29.80 7.90 22.46
CA GLN A 627 -29.63 6.72 21.59
C GLN A 627 -30.79 5.72 21.69
N GLY A 628 -31.80 5.96 22.52
CA GLY A 628 -32.89 5.01 22.78
C GLY A 628 -32.49 3.78 23.60
N ARG A 629 -31.27 3.77 24.16
CA ARG A 629 -30.75 2.65 24.99
C ARG A 629 -31.19 2.81 26.44
N HIS A 630 -32.50 2.79 26.66
CA HIS A 630 -33.11 3.09 27.97
C HIS A 630 -32.66 2.14 29.09
N GLU A 631 -32.52 0.85 28.81
CA GLU A 631 -32.07 -0.12 29.83
C GLU A 631 -30.63 0.14 30.28
N ALA A 632 -29.72 0.42 29.33
CA ALA A 632 -28.35 0.78 29.64
C ALA A 632 -28.25 2.12 30.38
N ALA A 633 -29.11 3.10 30.03
CA ALA A 633 -29.17 4.38 30.71
C ALA A 633 -29.57 4.24 32.19
N ALA A 634 -30.60 3.42 32.46
CA ALA A 634 -31.01 3.14 33.83
C ALA A 634 -29.91 2.41 34.63
N ALA A 635 -29.29 1.39 34.03
CA ALA A 635 -28.22 0.62 34.68
C ALA A 635 -26.99 1.49 35.04
N GLU A 636 -26.60 2.44 34.18
CA GLU A 636 -25.50 3.37 34.48
C GLU A 636 -25.87 4.34 35.61
N ALA A 637 -27.12 4.81 35.67
CA ALA A 637 -27.60 5.67 36.76
C ALA A 637 -27.59 4.94 38.12
N GLU A 638 -28.11 3.71 38.15
CA GLU A 638 -28.08 2.84 39.34
C GLU A 638 -26.63 2.55 39.76
N THR A 639 -25.75 2.27 38.79
CA THR A 639 -24.33 2.04 39.04
C THR A 639 -23.69 3.24 39.74
N LEU A 640 -23.95 4.49 39.27
CA LEU A 640 -23.42 5.69 39.91
C LEU A 640 -23.89 5.83 41.36
N VAL A 641 -25.18 5.62 41.62
CA VAL A 641 -25.74 5.76 42.97
C VAL A 641 -25.20 4.68 43.90
N ALA A 642 -25.01 3.45 43.42
CA ALA A 642 -24.43 2.37 44.20
C ALA A 642 -22.97 2.66 44.61
N ILE A 643 -22.15 3.19 43.69
CA ILE A 643 -20.71 3.47 43.97
C ILE A 643 -20.44 4.82 44.61
N ASN A 644 -21.36 5.77 44.48
CA ASN A 644 -21.25 7.10 45.05
C ASN A 644 -22.64 7.67 45.41
N PRO A 645 -23.25 7.20 46.52
CA PRO A 645 -24.55 7.69 46.98
C PRO A 645 -24.59 9.20 47.21
N ALA A 646 -23.47 9.80 47.58
CA ALA A 646 -23.35 11.25 47.83
C ALA A 646 -23.07 12.08 46.56
N SER A 647 -23.11 11.48 45.37
CA SER A 647 -22.85 12.20 44.12
C SER A 647 -23.84 13.36 43.95
N PRO A 648 -23.38 14.59 43.63
CA PRO A 648 -24.27 15.71 43.32
C PRO A 648 -25.17 15.45 42.10
N GLN A 649 -24.82 14.47 41.25
CA GLN A 649 -25.61 14.07 40.10
C GLN A 649 -26.61 12.95 40.40
N GLY A 650 -26.59 12.36 41.61
CA GLY A 650 -27.36 11.15 41.98
C GLY A 650 -28.86 11.29 41.73
N ALA A 651 -29.50 12.32 42.31
CA ALA A 651 -30.93 12.56 42.13
C ALA A 651 -31.32 12.77 40.66
N LEU A 652 -30.50 13.49 39.88
CA LEU A 652 -30.74 13.76 38.47
C LEU A 652 -30.63 12.49 37.61
N VAL A 653 -29.60 11.67 37.82
CA VAL A 653 -29.45 10.43 37.03
C VAL A 653 -30.56 9.43 37.35
N LEU A 654 -31.02 9.35 38.61
CA LEU A 654 -32.16 8.53 38.97
C LEU A 654 -33.46 9.04 38.35
N MET A 655 -33.67 10.36 38.25
CA MET A 655 -34.82 10.90 37.53
C MET A 655 -34.78 10.52 36.04
N LEU A 656 -33.60 10.56 35.42
CA LEU A 656 -33.41 10.07 34.05
C LEU A 656 -33.65 8.56 33.94
N ALA A 657 -33.26 7.76 34.94
CA ALA A 657 -33.53 6.33 35.00
C ALA A 657 -35.03 6.02 35.16
N ALA A 658 -35.77 6.76 35.99
CA ALA A 658 -37.22 6.66 36.09
C ALA A 658 -37.89 6.93 34.74
N ASN A 659 -37.44 7.97 34.01
CA ASN A 659 -37.91 8.25 32.65
C ASN A 659 -37.55 7.13 31.67
N ALA A 660 -36.38 6.51 31.81
CA ALA A 660 -35.97 5.36 31.01
C ALA A 660 -36.88 4.15 31.28
N TYR A 661 -37.18 3.85 32.54
CA TYR A 661 -38.09 2.77 32.94
C TYR A 661 -39.52 3.01 32.48
N HIS A 662 -39.98 4.26 32.50
CA HIS A 662 -41.27 4.64 31.94
C HIS A 662 -41.33 4.33 30.44
N ARG A 663 -40.29 4.69 29.67
CA ARG A 663 -40.20 4.36 28.23
C ARG A 663 -40.12 2.84 27.95
N LEU A 664 -39.61 2.07 28.91
CA LEU A 664 -39.58 0.60 28.85
C LEU A 664 -40.89 -0.06 29.35
N GLY A 665 -41.88 0.72 29.83
CA GLY A 665 -43.11 0.19 30.41
C GLY A 665 -42.94 -0.52 31.76
N ARG A 666 -41.82 -0.28 32.47
CA ARG A 666 -41.51 -0.93 33.76
C ARG A 666 -42.02 -0.09 34.93
N THR A 667 -43.35 0.00 35.08
CA THR A 667 -44.01 0.89 36.07
C THR A 667 -43.55 0.67 37.51
N GLU A 668 -43.35 -0.58 37.94
CA GLU A 668 -42.85 -0.90 39.28
C GLU A 668 -41.47 -0.28 39.54
N LYS A 669 -40.56 -0.39 38.56
CA LYS A 669 -39.23 0.21 38.63
C LYS A 669 -39.27 1.73 38.62
N VAL A 670 -40.23 2.34 37.91
CA VAL A 670 -40.44 3.80 37.97
C VAL A 670 -40.75 4.20 39.41
N VAL A 671 -41.73 3.56 40.04
CA VAL A 671 -42.15 3.86 41.42
C VAL A 671 -41.01 3.63 42.41
N GLU A 672 -40.30 2.51 42.31
CA GLU A 672 -39.12 2.19 43.13
C GLU A 672 -38.02 3.26 43.01
N THR A 673 -37.72 3.68 41.78
CA THR A 673 -36.70 4.69 41.51
C THR A 673 -37.12 6.05 42.09
N LEU A 674 -38.37 6.48 41.91
CA LEU A 674 -38.88 7.73 42.46
C LEU A 674 -38.84 7.74 43.99
N LYS A 675 -39.23 6.63 44.64
CA LYS A 675 -39.11 6.48 46.10
C LYS A 675 -37.66 6.56 46.56
N THR A 676 -36.73 5.96 45.82
CA THR A 676 -35.29 6.04 46.09
C THR A 676 -34.79 7.48 46.05
N ILE A 677 -35.26 8.30 45.09
CA ILE A 677 -34.89 9.73 45.01
C ILE A 677 -35.33 10.47 46.27
N ILE A 678 -36.58 10.27 46.70
CA ILE A 678 -37.14 10.94 47.89
C ILE A 678 -36.38 10.53 49.16
N ALA A 679 -36.06 9.25 49.29
CA ALA A 679 -35.39 8.72 50.48
C ALA A 679 -33.91 9.14 50.56
N MET A 680 -33.19 9.09 49.45
CA MET A 680 -31.74 9.35 49.43
C MET A 680 -31.38 10.82 49.24
N TYR A 681 -32.25 11.60 48.60
CA TYR A 681 -31.98 12.99 48.22
C TYR A 681 -33.15 13.93 48.57
N PRO A 682 -33.62 13.96 49.83
CA PRO A 682 -34.82 14.71 50.22
C PRO A 682 -34.75 16.21 49.93
N GLU A 683 -33.55 16.80 50.00
CA GLU A 683 -33.31 18.23 49.75
C GLU A 683 -33.15 18.58 48.25
N SER A 684 -33.25 17.60 47.36
CA SER A 684 -33.11 17.82 45.92
C SER A 684 -34.42 18.32 45.30
N THR A 685 -34.34 19.23 44.33
CA THR A 685 -35.50 19.63 43.51
C THR A 685 -36.16 18.43 42.81
N TYR A 686 -35.39 17.37 42.52
CA TYR A 686 -35.91 16.15 41.92
C TYR A 686 -36.71 15.28 42.90
N ALA A 687 -36.55 15.44 44.22
CA ALA A 687 -37.39 14.76 45.19
C ALA A 687 -38.81 15.34 45.20
N ALA A 688 -38.95 16.66 45.07
CA ALA A 688 -40.25 17.31 44.89
C ALA A 688 -40.93 16.83 43.59
N GLU A 689 -40.19 16.83 42.47
CA GLU A 689 -40.69 16.30 41.19
C GLU A 689 -41.08 14.80 41.29
N ALA A 690 -40.32 14.00 42.05
CA ALA A 690 -40.64 12.60 42.27
C ALA A 690 -41.94 12.39 43.05
N ILE A 691 -42.21 13.23 44.06
CA ILE A 691 -43.48 13.20 44.82
C ILE A 691 -44.65 13.54 43.89
N GLU A 692 -44.51 14.58 43.06
CA GLU A 692 -45.55 14.95 42.09
C GLU A 692 -45.85 13.81 41.11
N LYS A 693 -44.80 13.17 40.55
CA LYS A 693 -44.94 12.04 39.63
C LYS A 693 -45.58 10.81 40.26
N LEU A 694 -45.36 10.56 41.55
CA LEU A 694 -46.00 9.44 42.28
C LEU A 694 -47.48 9.70 42.59
N ASN A 695 -47.88 10.97 42.69
CA ASN A 695 -49.25 11.39 42.98
C ASN A 695 -50.07 11.69 41.72
N ALA A 696 -49.46 11.64 40.53
CA ALA A 696 -50.15 11.79 39.26
C ALA A 696 -51.05 10.55 39.00
N PRO A 697 -52.29 10.75 38.52
CA PRO A 697 -53.28 9.67 38.35
C PRO A 697 -52.93 8.65 37.27
#